data_AF-A0A559QM27-F1
#
_entry.id   AF-A0A559QM27-F1
#
_cell.length_a   1.000
_cell.length_b   1.000
_cell.length_c   1.000
_cell.angle_alpha   90.00
_cell.angle_beta   90.00
_cell.angle_gamma   90.00
#
_symmetry.space_group_name_H-M   'P 1'
#
loop_
_entity.id
_entity.type
_entity.pdbx_description
1 polymer ?
#
loop_
_entity_poly.entity_id
_entity_poly.type
_entity_poly.pdbx_seq_one_letter_code
_entity_poly.pdbx_strand_id
1 'polypeptide(L)'
;MNSNKFLRLKNVAMAGVLSASFVAISGNSFAQKGDFETVNFEATPVKRLAITRQLLPAVKNLRVFELEKPTETGANALTMIEFDRESNRQILEKGSFVSIIDGKEIEFNDNGKLADIRERDGIFSGFVTVDFERLDKDESRLLERLANKDDLTIKSFSGRVVKKTRKTSFNELQADVEQLLAEDSLLNARKLQLANGLIATSRPNLSVLLASIPFTADEEKVLGIHTPAVVAHPGFTYDPCDTDGTGNDFDPDAHWSFKSLMAKLNQGTGLSDQEFIHEWLMNWRVNAVVNGFTINARPNITDYFPGWDGVNASTLDIDHLPFRLLAIMNRLDLAKVSYLSATQGETRFVFGLLNPNTCAPAGVFDKMTVIFEYGDTANTCTTIKDRAQQWLDLDSLTPGTAPYMAALQAITDDVTEPPNAPDTLNQLRSNDFAFDGIGAFTLPWQLREFIVDSGSGLLVPDTTKQTPDVSFRTGNPTTALFMKNEANDILCETHVVTNTYNGSNFLGASLDYLGSSFWSAPVNPADLPGAYPSCYQSSISGVAVGLPLSAEIHSEVRHKMSVNTCDDCHARETNTGFTHVDPVTRNFSGFMTGITVNDPLLGSVVSGGIQRDFDDLQRRGQIVQDFATKQCSGGLIFNSSIISASLPSMFTH
;
A
#
# COMPACT_ATOMS: atom_id res chain seq x y z
N MET A 1 2.56 -57.20 -24.73
CA MET A 1 3.40 -57.61 -25.89
C MET A 1 3.32 -56.46 -26.89
N ASN A 2 4.34 -55.71 -27.31
CA ASN A 2 5.81 -55.73 -27.26
C ASN A 2 6.21 -54.24 -27.47
N SER A 3 6.80 -53.52 -26.51
CA SER A 3 8.24 -53.34 -26.29
C SER A 3 9.10 -53.06 -27.53
N ASN A 4 9.66 -51.84 -27.60
CA ASN A 4 11.06 -51.49 -27.96
C ASN A 4 11.19 -49.97 -28.11
N LYS A 5 12.25 -49.25 -27.72
CA LYS A 5 13.38 -49.37 -26.78
C LYS A 5 14.18 -48.05 -26.92
N PHE A 6 14.58 -47.45 -25.80
CA PHE A 6 15.79 -46.66 -25.53
C PHE A 6 16.47 -45.81 -26.63
N LEU A 7 16.73 -44.53 -26.30
CA LEU A 7 18.08 -43.95 -26.46
C LEU A 7 18.41 -42.94 -25.33
N ARG A 8 19.44 -43.27 -24.55
CA ARG A 8 20.20 -42.37 -23.68
C ARG A 8 21.10 -41.49 -24.54
N LEU A 9 21.33 -40.23 -24.16
CA LEU A 9 22.58 -39.54 -24.48
C LEU A 9 23.02 -38.59 -23.36
N LYS A 10 24.32 -38.67 -23.08
CA LYS A 10 25.08 -38.07 -21.99
C LYS A 10 25.44 -36.61 -22.27
N ASN A 11 25.68 -35.88 -21.18
CA ASN A 11 26.41 -34.61 -21.09
C ASN A 11 27.63 -34.50 -22.02
N VAL A 12 27.75 -33.34 -22.67
CA VAL A 12 29.03 -32.69 -22.99
C VAL A 12 28.85 -31.19 -22.77
N ALA A 13 29.66 -30.62 -21.88
CA ALA A 13 29.85 -29.19 -21.74
C ALA A 13 30.81 -28.69 -22.83
N MET A 14 30.47 -27.60 -23.52
CA MET A 14 31.47 -26.68 -24.06
C MET A 14 30.86 -25.29 -24.29
N ALA A 15 31.60 -24.28 -23.82
CA ALA A 15 31.27 -22.87 -23.89
C ALA A 15 31.19 -22.34 -25.33
N GLY A 16 30.26 -21.43 -25.57
CA GLY A 16 30.16 -20.67 -26.81
C GLY A 16 29.25 -19.45 -26.61
N VAL A 17 29.87 -18.28 -26.48
CA VAL A 17 29.21 -16.97 -26.46
C VAL A 17 28.48 -16.78 -27.79
N LEU A 18 27.16 -16.61 -27.76
CA LEU A 18 26.39 -16.08 -28.88
C LEU A 18 25.32 -15.13 -28.37
N SER A 19 25.52 -13.87 -28.71
CA SER A 19 24.58 -12.77 -28.70
C SER A 19 23.34 -13.15 -29.52
N ALA A 20 22.21 -13.36 -28.84
CA ALA A 20 20.91 -13.56 -29.47
C ALA A 20 20.08 -12.28 -29.34
N SER A 21 19.83 -11.64 -30.48
CA SER A 21 18.81 -10.61 -30.63
C SER A 21 17.45 -11.21 -30.29
N PHE A 22 16.79 -10.69 -29.26
CA PHE A 22 15.42 -11.06 -28.90
C PHE A 22 14.46 -10.53 -29.97
N VAL A 23 13.96 -11.44 -30.80
CA VAL A 23 12.73 -11.23 -31.57
C VAL A 23 11.56 -11.32 -30.60
N ALA A 24 10.71 -10.29 -30.58
CA ALA A 24 9.48 -10.25 -29.81
C ALA A 24 8.58 -11.43 -30.22
N ILE A 25 8.48 -12.43 -29.35
CA ILE A 25 7.44 -13.44 -29.44
C ILE A 25 6.21 -12.82 -28.79
N SER A 26 5.23 -12.42 -29.59
CA SER A 26 3.85 -12.25 -29.11
C SER A 26 3.42 -13.60 -28.50
N GLY A 27 3.32 -13.63 -27.18
CA GLY A 27 2.96 -14.84 -26.43
C GLY A 27 1.53 -15.24 -26.73
N ASN A 28 1.35 -16.13 -27.71
CA ASN A 28 0.27 -17.10 -27.59
C ASN A 28 0.75 -18.11 -26.54
N SER A 29 0.20 -18.01 -25.33
CA SER A 29 0.33 -19.05 -24.33
C SER A 29 -0.06 -20.40 -24.96
N PHE A 30 0.70 -21.46 -24.66
CA PHE A 30 0.25 -22.82 -24.89
C PHE A 30 -0.83 -23.16 -23.86
N ALA A 31 -1.97 -22.47 -23.90
CA ALA A 31 -3.18 -22.95 -23.26
C ALA A 31 -3.60 -24.23 -24.01
N GLN A 32 -3.92 -25.29 -23.28
CA GLN A 32 -4.65 -26.42 -23.87
C GLN A 32 -5.88 -25.85 -24.58
N LYS A 33 -5.95 -26.04 -25.89
CA LYS A 33 -7.06 -25.61 -26.74
C LYS A 33 -8.30 -26.48 -26.47
N GLY A 34 -8.86 -26.36 -25.27
CA GLY A 34 -10.19 -26.86 -24.92
C GLY A 34 -11.22 -25.75 -25.15
N ASP A 35 -12.42 -26.11 -25.60
CA ASP A 35 -13.58 -25.21 -25.60
C ASP A 35 -14.05 -25.04 -24.15
N PHE A 36 -13.47 -24.10 -23.41
CA PHE A 36 -13.92 -23.75 -22.07
C PHE A 36 -15.14 -22.81 -22.15
N GLU A 37 -16.06 -22.96 -21.20
CA GLU A 37 -17.15 -22.00 -21.02
C GLU A 37 -16.59 -20.59 -20.78
N THR A 38 -17.26 -19.58 -21.33
CA THR A 38 -16.91 -18.17 -21.15
C THR A 38 -18.01 -17.45 -20.38
N VAL A 39 -17.66 -16.92 -19.21
CA VAL A 39 -18.54 -16.16 -18.34
C VAL A 39 -18.18 -14.67 -18.41
N ASN A 40 -19.17 -13.79 -18.47
CA ASN A 40 -18.94 -12.34 -18.51
C ASN A 40 -19.26 -11.74 -17.14
N PHE A 41 -18.38 -10.86 -16.67
CA PHE A 41 -18.57 -10.10 -15.45
C PHE A 41 -18.53 -8.61 -15.74
N GLU A 42 -19.32 -7.84 -15.00
CA GLU A 42 -19.29 -6.38 -15.08
C GLU A 42 -18.07 -5.86 -14.33
N ALA A 43 -17.27 -5.04 -15.01
CA ALA A 43 -16.14 -4.36 -14.38
C ALA A 43 -16.65 -3.27 -13.44
N THR A 44 -16.12 -3.21 -12.21
CA THR A 44 -16.45 -2.11 -11.30
C THR A 44 -16.06 -0.78 -11.97
N PRO A 45 -16.99 0.18 -12.08
CA PRO A 45 -16.68 1.45 -12.75
C PRO A 45 -15.61 2.25 -12.01
N VAL A 46 -14.45 2.44 -12.64
CA VAL A 46 -13.43 3.35 -12.11
C VAL A 46 -13.69 4.77 -12.61
N LYS A 47 -14.02 5.67 -11.67
CA LYS A 47 -14.19 7.10 -11.97
C LYS A 47 -13.05 7.89 -11.36
N ARG A 48 -12.49 8.82 -12.14
CA ARG A 48 -11.68 9.90 -11.58
C ARG A 48 -12.59 10.73 -10.68
N LEU A 49 -12.33 10.72 -9.37
CA LEU A 49 -13.01 11.62 -8.46
C LEU A 49 -12.77 13.06 -8.96
N ALA A 50 -13.84 13.84 -9.12
CA ALA A 50 -13.68 15.25 -9.38
C ALA A 50 -12.84 15.83 -8.24
N ILE A 51 -11.69 16.45 -8.56
CA ILE A 51 -10.88 17.20 -7.59
C ILE A 51 -11.70 18.45 -7.21
N THR A 52 -12.72 18.24 -6.40
CA THR A 52 -13.61 19.25 -5.82
C THR A 52 -13.06 19.73 -4.48
N ARG A 53 -12.04 19.04 -3.95
CA ARG A 53 -11.38 19.40 -2.72
C ARG A 53 -10.45 20.56 -2.99
N GLN A 54 -10.65 21.64 -2.25
CA GLN A 54 -9.66 22.70 -2.12
C GLN A 54 -8.40 22.04 -1.54
N LEU A 55 -7.46 21.67 -2.41
CA LEU A 55 -6.14 21.18 -2.01
C LEU A 55 -5.46 22.36 -1.31
N LEU A 56 -5.51 22.33 0.02
CA LEU A 56 -4.70 23.20 0.84
C LEU A 56 -3.23 22.96 0.48
N PRO A 57 -2.39 24.01 0.46
CA PRO A 57 -0.96 23.84 0.30
C PRO A 57 -0.37 22.88 1.35
N ALA A 58 0.83 22.38 1.08
CA ALA A 58 1.58 21.65 2.10
C ALA A 58 1.80 22.56 3.32
N VAL A 59 1.64 21.99 4.52
CA VAL A 59 1.95 22.66 5.78
C VAL A 59 3.46 22.79 5.90
N LYS A 60 3.92 24.02 6.10
CA LYS A 60 5.33 24.32 6.38
C LYS A 60 5.59 24.27 7.89
N ASN A 61 4.73 24.93 8.66
CA ASN A 61 4.78 24.89 10.12
C ASN A 61 3.38 24.85 10.70
N LEU A 62 3.24 24.19 11.84
CA LEU A 62 2.00 24.19 12.61
C LEU A 62 2.31 24.28 14.10
N ARG A 63 1.50 25.04 14.82
CA ARG A 63 1.63 25.24 16.27
C ARG A 63 0.29 25.20 16.95
N VAL A 64 0.28 24.68 18.17
CA VAL A 64 -0.87 24.73 19.08
C VAL A 64 -0.49 25.47 20.35
N PHE A 65 -1.40 26.32 20.79
CA PHE A 65 -1.33 27.06 22.03
C PHE A 65 -2.57 26.74 22.87
N GLU A 66 -2.38 26.46 24.14
CA GLU A 66 -3.48 26.28 25.08
C GLU A 66 -3.98 27.64 25.55
N LEU A 67 -5.30 27.82 25.55
CA LEU A 67 -5.92 29.03 26.08
C LEU A 67 -6.04 28.94 27.59
N GLU A 68 -5.62 30.00 28.31
CA GLU A 68 -5.79 30.08 29.77
C GLU A 68 -7.28 29.99 30.19
N LYS A 69 -8.19 30.35 29.28
CA LYS A 69 -9.64 30.19 29.42
C LYS A 69 -10.25 29.79 28.08
N PRO A 70 -11.25 28.88 28.06
CA PRO A 70 -11.96 28.56 26.83
C PRO A 70 -12.65 29.77 26.20
N THR A 71 -12.87 29.73 24.89
CA THR A 71 -13.74 30.67 24.18
C THR A 71 -15.20 30.48 24.60
N GLU A 72 -16.07 31.42 24.23
CA GLU A 72 -17.53 31.28 24.44
C GLU A 72 -18.12 30.05 23.74
N THR A 73 -17.51 29.60 22.65
CA THR A 73 -17.88 28.39 21.92
C THR A 73 -17.29 27.10 22.51
N GLY A 74 -16.51 27.21 23.60
CA GLY A 74 -15.89 26.08 24.29
C GLY A 74 -14.54 25.63 23.74
N ALA A 75 -13.98 26.31 22.73
CA ALA A 75 -12.64 26.01 22.23
C ALA A 75 -11.59 26.34 23.30
N ASN A 76 -10.65 25.43 23.55
CA ASN A 76 -9.64 25.56 24.59
C ASN A 76 -8.22 25.78 24.03
N ALA A 77 -8.08 25.90 22.71
CA ALA A 77 -6.80 26.04 22.06
C ALA A 77 -6.85 26.97 20.84
N LEU A 78 -5.69 27.53 20.50
CA LEU A 78 -5.41 28.27 19.28
C LEU A 78 -4.45 27.42 18.43
N THR A 79 -4.81 27.15 17.18
CA THR A 79 -3.88 26.57 16.20
C THR A 79 -3.50 27.60 15.16
N MET A 80 -2.21 27.66 14.85
CA MET A 80 -1.61 28.50 13.82
C MET A 80 -0.92 27.64 12.77
N ILE A 81 -1.18 27.91 11.50
CA ILE A 81 -0.70 27.14 10.35
C ILE A 81 0.00 28.07 9.37
N GLU A 82 1.27 27.80 9.08
CA GLU A 82 1.99 28.40 7.97
C GLU A 82 2.05 27.39 6.81
N PHE A 83 1.61 27.83 5.64
CA PHE A 83 1.65 27.05 4.41
C PHE A 83 2.90 27.33 3.57
N ASP A 84 3.29 26.36 2.75
CA ASP A 84 4.29 26.59 1.71
C ASP A 84 3.77 27.55 0.63
N ARG A 85 4.48 28.67 0.47
CA ARG A 85 4.11 29.79 -0.41
C ARG A 85 4.44 29.54 -1.88
N GLU A 86 5.25 28.52 -2.21
CA GLU A 86 5.60 28.22 -3.61
C GLU A 86 4.40 27.71 -4.43
N SER A 87 3.30 27.34 -3.76
CA SER A 87 2.14 26.71 -4.38
C SER A 87 1.14 27.66 -5.07
N ASN A 88 1.30 29.00 -4.96
CA ASN A 88 0.44 30.04 -5.55
C ASN A 88 -1.07 29.68 -5.62
N ARG A 89 -1.69 29.39 -4.46
CA ARG A 89 -3.08 28.92 -4.39
C ARG A 89 -4.05 30.01 -3.95
N GLN A 90 -5.24 30.03 -4.55
CA GLN A 90 -6.35 30.96 -4.23
C GLN A 90 -6.67 31.09 -2.74
N ILE A 91 -6.37 30.09 -1.92
CA ILE A 91 -6.65 30.13 -0.48
C ILE A 91 -5.74 31.12 0.27
N LEU A 92 -4.49 31.27 -0.19
CA LEU A 92 -3.56 32.27 0.31
C LEU A 92 -4.03 33.68 -0.05
N GLU A 93 -4.69 33.84 -1.21
CA GLU A 93 -5.31 35.11 -1.62
C GLU A 93 -6.61 35.41 -0.87
N LYS A 94 -7.43 34.38 -0.60
CA LYS A 94 -8.69 34.52 0.15
C LYS A 94 -8.48 34.81 1.65
N GLY A 95 -7.32 34.46 2.20
CA GLY A 95 -6.97 34.68 3.61
C GLY A 95 -7.85 33.90 4.61
N SER A 96 -8.62 32.90 4.16
CA SER A 96 -9.42 32.04 5.05
C SER A 96 -9.80 30.70 4.43
N PHE A 97 -10.05 29.70 5.29
CA PHE A 97 -10.55 28.38 4.91
C PHE A 97 -11.25 27.66 6.06
N VAL A 98 -12.04 26.63 5.72
CA VAL A 98 -12.71 25.77 6.70
C VAL A 98 -12.13 24.36 6.63
N SER A 99 -11.79 23.83 7.80
CA SER A 99 -11.43 22.42 7.99
C SER A 99 -12.61 21.68 8.61
N ILE A 100 -12.85 20.46 8.15
CA ILE A 100 -13.79 19.49 8.71
C ILE A 100 -12.99 18.28 9.19
N ILE A 101 -12.77 18.16 10.50
CA ILE A 101 -12.08 17.01 11.11
C ILE A 101 -13.04 16.35 12.10
N ASP A 102 -13.24 15.04 11.93
CA ASP A 102 -14.16 14.23 12.74
C ASP A 102 -15.55 14.89 12.87
N GLY A 103 -16.05 15.44 11.76
CA GLY A 103 -17.36 16.10 11.66
C GLY A 103 -17.44 17.51 12.25
N LYS A 104 -16.35 18.08 12.76
CA LYS A 104 -16.30 19.44 13.33
C LYS A 104 -15.74 20.44 12.33
N GLU A 105 -16.48 21.51 12.08
CA GLU A 105 -16.05 22.65 11.27
C GLU A 105 -15.20 23.62 12.07
N ILE A 106 -14.06 24.02 11.51
CA ILE A 106 -13.12 24.96 12.11
C ILE A 106 -12.71 25.96 11.04
N GLU A 107 -12.96 27.24 11.30
CA GLU A 107 -12.50 28.33 10.44
C GLU A 107 -11.08 28.75 10.82
N PHE A 108 -10.21 28.82 9.81
CA PHE A 108 -8.87 29.35 9.90
C PHE A 108 -8.78 30.62 9.03
N ASN A 109 -8.14 31.68 9.54
CA ASN A 109 -8.01 32.94 8.81
C ASN A 109 -6.67 33.66 9.05
N ASP A 110 -6.30 34.52 8.11
CA ASP A 110 -5.11 35.41 8.10
C ASP A 110 -5.57 36.86 7.87
N ASN A 111 -6.70 37.24 8.48
CA ASN A 111 -7.40 38.52 8.25
C ASN A 111 -7.38 39.46 9.46
N GLY A 112 -6.58 39.17 10.49
CA GLY A 112 -6.51 39.89 11.75
C GLY A 112 -7.77 39.79 12.62
N LYS A 113 -8.57 38.73 12.44
CA LYS A 113 -9.86 38.55 13.12
C LYS A 113 -9.85 37.33 14.04
N LEU A 114 -10.58 37.46 15.17
CA LEU A 114 -10.81 36.40 16.14
C LEU A 114 -9.52 35.75 16.65
N ALA A 115 -9.19 34.57 16.11
CA ALA A 115 -8.00 33.79 16.45
C ALA A 115 -6.71 34.35 15.83
N ASP A 116 -6.84 35.15 14.76
CA ASP A 116 -5.68 35.68 14.06
C ASP A 116 -5.11 36.95 14.69
N ILE A 117 -3.78 37.01 14.78
CA ILE A 117 -3.05 38.04 15.50
C ILE A 117 -2.56 39.13 14.55
N ARG A 118 -2.20 38.78 13.31
CA ARG A 118 -1.61 39.70 12.32
C ARG A 118 -2.19 39.42 10.95
N GLU A 119 -2.92 40.40 10.41
CA GLU A 119 -3.46 40.31 9.06
C GLU A 119 -2.36 40.17 8.00
N ARG A 120 -2.54 39.20 7.10
CA ARG A 120 -1.71 38.94 5.90
C ARG A 120 -0.24 38.67 6.21
N ASP A 121 0.04 38.06 7.35
CA ASP A 121 1.39 37.60 7.66
C ASP A 121 1.66 36.19 7.11
N GLY A 122 0.63 35.54 6.55
CA GLY A 122 0.67 34.20 5.97
C GLY A 122 0.52 33.08 7.00
N ILE A 123 0.12 33.42 8.22
CA ILE A 123 -0.18 32.46 9.28
C ILE A 123 -1.69 32.41 9.50
N PHE A 124 -2.27 31.26 9.17
CA PHE A 124 -3.70 31.02 9.33
C PHE A 124 -3.99 30.53 10.74
N SER A 125 -4.87 31.23 11.44
CA SER A 125 -5.18 30.98 12.85
C SER A 125 -6.64 30.59 13.06
N GLY A 126 -6.89 29.62 13.94
CA GLY A 126 -8.24 29.13 14.26
C GLY A 126 -8.36 28.68 15.72
N PHE A 127 -9.54 28.89 16.32
CA PHE A 127 -9.86 28.36 17.66
C PHE A 127 -10.34 26.91 17.54
N VAL A 128 -9.73 26.02 18.31
CA VAL A 128 -9.92 24.57 18.19
C VAL A 128 -10.15 23.96 19.58
N THR A 129 -10.70 22.75 19.62
CA THR A 129 -10.77 21.95 20.85
C THR A 129 -9.68 20.89 20.81
N VAL A 130 -8.78 20.86 21.78
CA VAL A 130 -7.71 19.86 21.90
C VAL A 130 -7.85 19.12 23.22
N ASP A 131 -7.72 17.80 23.17
CA ASP A 131 -7.55 16.97 24.36
C ASP A 131 -6.08 17.01 24.80
N PHE A 132 -5.76 17.97 25.67
CA PHE A 132 -4.39 18.15 26.17
C PHE A 132 -3.93 17.00 27.06
N GLU A 133 -4.85 16.32 27.77
CA GLU A 133 -4.51 15.16 28.58
C GLU A 133 -4.07 13.99 27.68
N ARG A 134 -4.80 13.73 26.59
CA ARG A 134 -4.39 12.73 25.61
C ARG A 134 -3.09 13.13 24.90
N LEU A 135 -2.92 14.41 24.53
CA LEU A 135 -1.66 14.90 23.94
C LEU A 135 -0.46 14.65 24.85
N ASP A 136 -0.55 15.00 26.14
CA ASP A 136 0.55 14.80 27.10
C ASP A 136 0.84 13.33 27.34
N LYS A 137 -0.19 12.47 27.34
CA LYS A 137 -0.03 11.01 27.44
C LYS A 137 0.68 10.43 26.21
N ASP A 138 0.25 10.81 25.01
CA ASP A 138 0.86 10.33 23.76
C ASP A 138 2.30 10.81 23.61
N GLU A 139 2.57 12.07 23.99
CA GLU A 139 3.91 12.65 24.05
C GLU A 139 4.78 11.86 25.03
N SER A 140 4.31 11.60 26.25
CA SER A 140 5.07 10.86 27.25
C SER A 140 5.47 9.46 26.77
N ARG A 141 4.55 8.75 26.12
CA ARG A 141 4.82 7.43 25.50
C ARG A 141 5.85 7.52 24.37
N LEU A 142 5.76 8.57 23.54
CA LEU A 142 6.74 8.81 22.48
C LEU A 142 8.14 9.05 23.08
N LEU A 143 8.25 9.95 24.06
CA LEU A 143 9.53 10.28 24.69
C LEU A 143 10.17 9.06 25.35
N GLU A 144 9.38 8.22 26.02
CA GLU A 144 9.86 6.95 26.60
C GLU A 144 10.43 6.01 25.53
N ARG A 145 9.72 5.82 24.41
CA ARG A 145 10.22 4.97 23.30
C ARG A 145 11.47 5.54 22.65
N LEU A 146 11.53 6.86 22.43
CA LEU A 146 12.70 7.51 21.85
C LEU A 146 13.92 7.41 22.77
N ALA A 147 13.75 7.58 24.08
CA ALA A 147 14.83 7.49 25.06
C ALA A 147 15.42 6.07 25.18
N ASN A 148 14.64 5.04 24.84
CA ASN A 148 15.05 3.64 24.90
C ASN A 148 15.67 3.11 23.59
N LYS A 149 15.92 3.98 22.60
CA LYS A 149 16.49 3.62 21.29
C LYS A 149 17.72 4.46 20.98
N ASP A 150 18.85 3.80 20.75
CA ASP A 150 20.13 4.45 20.43
C ASP A 150 20.32 4.76 18.93
N ASP A 151 19.71 3.96 18.05
CA ASP A 151 19.89 4.04 16.58
C ASP A 151 18.66 4.63 15.86
N LEU A 152 18.20 5.81 16.30
CA LEU A 152 17.06 6.46 15.67
C LEU A 152 17.40 6.91 14.26
N THR A 153 16.49 6.65 13.32
CA THR A 153 16.64 7.06 11.92
C THR A 153 15.36 7.71 11.43
N ILE A 154 15.51 8.86 10.79
CA ILE A 154 14.45 9.53 10.05
C ILE A 154 14.78 9.43 8.56
N LYS A 155 13.88 8.83 7.79
CA LYS A 155 13.93 8.90 6.33
C LYS A 155 12.88 9.90 5.85
N SER A 156 13.29 10.79 4.94
CA SER A 156 12.34 11.60 4.19
C SER A 156 12.03 10.90 2.88
N PHE A 157 10.75 10.94 2.51
CA PHE A 157 10.23 10.25 1.34
C PHE A 157 9.61 11.22 0.34
N SER A 158 9.66 10.84 -0.92
CA SER A 158 8.90 11.41 -2.02
C SER A 158 8.11 10.27 -2.67
N GLY A 159 6.80 10.24 -2.44
CA GLY A 159 6.00 9.04 -2.71
C GLY A 159 6.53 7.84 -1.92
N ARG A 160 7.06 6.83 -2.63
CA ARG A 160 7.68 5.64 -2.04
C ARG A 160 9.22 5.66 -2.01
N VAL A 161 9.85 6.70 -2.55
CA VAL A 161 11.30 6.77 -2.70
C VAL A 161 11.94 7.52 -1.53
N VAL A 162 13.00 6.95 -0.98
CA VAL A 162 13.87 7.56 0.03
C VAL A 162 14.68 8.69 -0.61
N LYS A 163 14.55 9.91 -0.08
CA LYS A 163 15.30 11.09 -0.54
C LYS A 163 16.48 11.41 0.34
N LYS A 164 16.31 11.25 1.65
CA LYS A 164 17.36 11.49 2.64
C LYS A 164 17.18 10.55 3.81
N THR A 165 18.29 10.04 4.30
CA THR A 165 18.36 9.32 5.57
C THR A 165 19.16 10.17 6.55
N ARG A 166 18.58 10.45 7.72
CA ARG A 166 19.26 11.11 8.84
C ARG A 166 19.28 10.14 10.01
N LYS A 167 20.48 9.73 10.41
CA LYS A 167 20.70 9.13 11.74
C LYS A 167 20.56 10.22 12.80
N THR A 168 19.93 9.90 13.92
CA THR A 168 19.76 10.84 15.00
C THR A 168 19.69 10.16 16.37
N SER A 169 19.51 10.93 17.44
CA SER A 169 19.31 10.46 18.80
C SER A 169 18.23 11.28 19.50
N PHE A 170 17.74 10.81 20.64
CA PHE A 170 16.75 11.55 21.41
C PHE A 170 17.22 12.97 21.79
N ASN A 171 18.47 13.11 22.22
CA ASN A 171 19.05 14.41 22.58
C ASN A 171 19.16 15.36 21.38
N GLU A 172 19.47 14.84 20.19
CA GLU A 172 19.51 15.66 18.97
C GLU A 172 18.11 16.13 18.55
N LEU A 173 17.08 15.28 18.70
CA LEU A 173 15.69 15.67 18.43
C LEU A 173 15.22 16.77 19.40
N GLN A 174 15.62 16.68 20.66
CA GLN A 174 15.37 17.74 21.64
C GLN A 174 16.09 19.03 21.25
N ALA A 175 17.37 18.95 20.85
CA ALA A 175 18.13 20.11 20.40
C ALA A 175 17.52 20.76 19.14
N ASP A 176 17.01 19.97 18.18
CA ASP A 176 16.30 20.48 17.01
C ASP A 176 15.06 21.28 17.43
N VAL A 177 14.29 20.79 18.42
CA VAL A 177 13.13 21.50 18.97
C VAL A 177 13.54 22.80 19.66
N GLU A 178 14.60 22.77 20.48
CA GLU A 178 15.11 23.98 21.13
C GLU A 178 15.57 25.02 20.11
N GLN A 179 16.24 24.59 19.04
CA GLN A 179 16.67 25.45 17.96
C GLN A 179 15.47 26.06 17.21
N LEU A 180 14.45 25.26 16.88
CA LEU A 180 13.23 25.75 16.25
C LEU A 180 12.54 26.80 17.12
N LEU A 181 12.46 26.60 18.44
CA LEU A 181 11.84 27.53 19.37
C LEU A 181 12.66 28.80 19.62
N ALA A 182 13.93 28.82 19.25
CA ALA A 182 14.80 29.99 19.37
C ALA A 182 14.66 30.98 18.18
N GLU A 183 14.05 30.55 17.07
CA GLU A 183 13.82 31.42 15.92
C GLU A 183 12.77 32.49 16.23
N ASP A 184 13.05 33.74 15.84
CA ASP A 184 12.14 34.88 16.02
C ASP A 184 10.95 34.78 15.06
N SER A 185 9.93 34.03 15.50
CA SER A 185 8.68 33.81 14.78
C SER A 185 7.51 33.82 15.74
N LEU A 186 6.37 34.34 15.28
CA LEU A 186 5.11 34.32 16.04
C LEU A 186 4.70 32.89 16.44
N LEU A 187 5.01 31.91 15.59
CA LEU A 187 4.79 30.49 15.82
C LEU A 187 5.60 29.93 17.00
N ASN A 188 6.71 30.56 17.36
CA ASN A 188 7.60 30.09 18.43
C ASN A 188 7.43 30.88 19.73
N ALA A 189 6.47 31.81 19.79
CA ALA A 189 6.16 32.55 20.99
C ALA A 189 5.84 31.61 22.16
N ARG A 190 6.30 31.94 23.37
CA ARG A 190 5.91 31.18 24.58
C ARG A 190 4.51 31.52 25.05
N LYS A 191 4.11 32.77 24.82
CA LYS A 191 2.84 33.33 25.25
C LYS A 191 2.36 34.34 24.21
N LEU A 192 1.10 34.24 23.83
CA LEU A 192 0.43 35.12 22.90
C LEU A 192 -0.74 35.81 23.62
N GLN A 193 -0.91 37.10 23.35
CA GLN A 193 -2.07 37.86 23.80
C GLN A 193 -2.90 38.23 22.58
N LEU A 194 -4.14 37.74 22.54
CA LEU A 194 -5.05 37.94 21.42
C LEU A 194 -5.81 39.26 21.59
N ALA A 195 -6.32 39.79 20.47
CA ALA A 195 -7.06 41.06 20.45
C ALA A 195 -8.33 41.04 21.32
N ASN A 196 -8.94 39.87 21.52
CA ASN A 196 -10.10 39.65 22.39
C ASN A 196 -9.74 39.50 23.88
N GLY A 197 -8.47 39.69 24.26
CA GLY A 197 -7.98 39.58 25.63
C GLY A 197 -7.70 38.16 26.10
N LEU A 198 -7.92 37.14 25.26
CA LEU A 198 -7.48 35.78 25.56
C LEU A 198 -5.96 35.69 25.55
N ILE A 199 -5.46 34.75 26.35
CA ILE A 199 -4.05 34.46 26.48
C ILE A 199 -3.85 33.01 26.07
N ALA A 200 -2.90 32.78 25.17
CA ALA A 200 -2.53 31.46 24.69
C ALA A 200 -1.07 31.15 25.04
N THR A 201 -0.81 29.96 25.58
CA THR A 201 0.53 29.50 26.00
C THR A 201 0.98 28.34 25.12
N SER A 202 2.23 28.36 24.66
CA SER A 202 2.70 27.30 23.76
C SER A 202 2.84 25.97 24.48
N ARG A 203 2.55 24.89 23.73
CA ARG A 203 2.81 23.50 24.13
C ARG A 203 3.92 22.94 23.23
N PRO A 204 5.20 23.00 23.65
CA PRO A 204 6.34 22.66 22.81
C PRO A 204 6.59 21.14 22.71
N ASN A 205 5.53 20.35 22.56
CA ASN A 205 5.62 18.90 22.45
C ASN A 205 6.36 18.51 21.16
N LEU A 206 7.22 17.50 21.24
CA LEU A 206 8.00 16.99 20.12
C LEU A 206 7.08 16.53 18.98
N SER A 207 5.98 15.85 19.33
CA SER A 207 4.95 15.40 18.40
C SER A 207 4.24 16.53 17.64
N VAL A 208 4.23 17.74 18.21
CA VAL A 208 3.66 18.94 17.58
C VAL A 208 4.67 19.61 16.66
N LEU A 209 5.92 19.70 17.10
CA LEU A 209 6.93 20.53 16.43
C LEU A 209 7.64 19.80 15.29
N LEU A 210 7.87 18.49 15.41
CA LEU A 210 8.60 17.73 14.40
C LEU A 210 7.71 17.34 13.20
N ALA A 211 8.20 17.68 12.01
CA ALA A 211 7.54 17.32 10.76
C ALA A 211 7.52 15.80 10.50
N SER A 212 8.49 15.06 11.05
CA SER A 212 8.54 13.60 10.95
C SER A 212 9.15 13.01 12.22
N ILE A 213 8.52 11.97 12.74
CA ILE A 213 8.98 11.28 13.95
C ILE A 213 9.67 9.97 13.52
N PRO A 214 10.83 9.61 14.11
CA PRO A 214 11.45 8.32 13.85
C PRO A 214 10.49 7.18 14.22
N PHE A 215 10.41 6.14 13.39
CA PHE A 215 9.72 4.92 13.78
C PHE A 215 10.50 4.23 14.91
N THR A 216 9.83 3.90 16.00
CA THR A 216 10.48 3.37 17.21
C THR A 216 10.26 1.89 17.45
N ALA A 217 9.24 1.29 16.83
CA ALA A 217 8.91 -0.12 17.02
C ALA A 217 9.70 -1.06 16.09
N ASP A 218 9.57 -2.36 16.33
CA ASP A 218 10.04 -3.42 15.44
C ASP A 218 9.04 -3.64 14.28
N GLU A 219 9.53 -3.50 13.04
CA GLU A 219 8.73 -3.65 11.82
C GLU A 219 8.10 -5.05 11.72
N GLU A 220 8.80 -6.09 12.18
CA GLU A 220 8.32 -7.48 12.12
C GLU A 220 7.26 -7.81 13.17
N LYS A 221 7.05 -6.92 14.15
CA LYS A 221 6.00 -7.05 15.16
C LYS A 221 4.76 -6.22 14.88
N VAL A 222 4.90 -5.15 14.08
CA VAL A 222 3.90 -4.08 13.95
C VAL A 222 3.44 -3.86 12.51
N LEU A 223 4.31 -4.05 11.52
CA LEU A 223 4.03 -3.68 10.12
C LEU A 223 3.84 -4.89 9.22
N GLY A 224 4.80 -5.82 9.26
CA GLY A 224 4.76 -7.04 8.47
C GLY A 224 5.09 -8.22 9.37
N ILE A 225 4.07 -8.84 9.95
CA ILE A 225 4.25 -9.91 10.92
C ILE A 225 4.36 -11.23 10.17
N HIS A 226 5.59 -11.74 10.04
CA HIS A 226 5.90 -12.96 9.28
C HIS A 226 6.64 -14.04 10.10
N THR A 227 6.94 -13.76 11.37
CA THR A 227 7.62 -14.72 12.25
C THR A 227 6.79 -15.99 12.45
N PRO A 228 7.39 -17.21 12.36
CA PRO A 228 6.69 -18.47 12.56
C PRO A 228 5.93 -18.55 13.89
N ALA A 229 6.41 -17.88 14.94
CA ALA A 229 5.74 -17.82 16.24
C ALA A 229 4.30 -17.25 16.16
N VAL A 230 3.97 -16.52 15.10
CA VAL A 230 2.63 -15.96 14.84
C VAL A 230 1.98 -16.66 13.65
N VAL A 231 2.65 -16.68 12.49
CA VAL A 231 2.03 -17.16 11.23
C VAL A 231 1.98 -18.69 11.09
N ALA A 232 2.64 -19.41 12.00
CA ALA A 232 2.49 -20.85 12.17
C ALA A 232 1.90 -21.18 13.56
N HIS A 233 1.39 -20.21 14.30
CA HIS A 233 0.95 -20.44 15.67
C HIS A 233 -0.18 -21.49 15.76
N PRO A 234 -0.03 -22.57 16.56
CA PRO A 234 -0.90 -23.74 16.46
C PRO A 234 -2.35 -23.53 16.94
N GLY A 235 -2.61 -22.49 17.74
CA GLY A 235 -3.96 -22.11 18.16
C GLY A 235 -4.66 -21.07 17.28
N PHE A 236 -4.01 -20.60 16.20
CA PHE A 236 -4.50 -19.47 15.41
C PHE A 236 -4.42 -19.71 13.91
N THR A 237 -3.44 -20.47 13.44
CA THR A 237 -3.27 -20.75 12.02
C THR A 237 -3.44 -22.23 11.74
N TYR A 238 -3.56 -22.54 10.45
CA TYR A 238 -3.57 -23.91 9.94
C TYR A 238 -2.54 -24.00 8.82
N ASP A 239 -1.72 -25.03 8.86
CA ASP A 239 -0.77 -25.43 7.82
C ASP A 239 -0.97 -26.93 7.58
N PRO A 240 -1.65 -27.34 6.50
CA PRO A 240 -1.98 -28.76 6.25
C PRO A 240 -0.74 -29.65 6.04
N CYS A 241 0.43 -29.05 5.89
CA CYS A 241 1.66 -29.74 5.59
C CYS A 241 2.62 -29.80 6.78
N ASP A 242 2.51 -28.87 7.74
CA ASP A 242 3.40 -28.65 8.90
C ASP A 242 4.83 -29.21 8.75
N THR A 243 5.47 -28.94 7.61
CA THR A 243 6.74 -29.60 7.28
C THR A 243 7.93 -29.02 8.04
N ASP A 244 7.76 -27.83 8.61
CA ASP A 244 8.76 -27.17 9.46
C ASP A 244 8.55 -27.46 10.95
N GLY A 245 7.49 -28.20 11.33
CA GLY A 245 7.17 -28.59 12.70
C GLY A 245 6.82 -27.41 13.61
N THR A 246 6.42 -26.29 13.01
CA THR A 246 6.07 -25.06 13.73
C THR A 246 4.61 -24.66 13.58
N GLY A 247 3.81 -25.42 12.83
CA GLY A 247 2.42 -25.19 12.45
C GLY A 247 1.37 -25.99 13.24
N ASN A 248 0.13 -25.94 12.76
CA ASN A 248 -0.99 -26.77 13.19
C ASN A 248 -1.63 -27.42 11.96
N ASP A 249 -1.64 -28.75 11.93
CA ASP A 249 -2.20 -29.59 10.87
C ASP A 249 -3.52 -30.29 11.31
N PHE A 250 -4.07 -29.97 12.48
CA PHE A 250 -5.22 -30.67 13.07
C PHE A 250 -6.50 -29.83 13.20
N ASP A 251 -6.40 -28.50 13.23
CA ASP A 251 -7.56 -27.59 13.32
C ASP A 251 -7.66 -26.68 12.09
N PRO A 252 -8.37 -27.10 11.03
CA PRO A 252 -8.58 -26.29 9.83
C PRO A 252 -9.51 -25.09 10.08
N ASP A 253 -10.20 -25.03 11.22
CA ASP A 253 -11.12 -23.95 11.61
C ASP A 253 -10.45 -22.91 12.53
N ALA A 254 -9.12 -22.95 12.65
CA ALA A 254 -8.36 -21.95 13.41
C ALA A 254 -8.63 -20.51 12.92
N HIS A 255 -8.53 -19.52 13.81
CA HIS A 255 -8.98 -18.13 13.59
C HIS A 255 -8.48 -17.49 12.28
N TRP A 256 -7.23 -17.73 11.92
CA TRP A 256 -6.54 -17.20 10.74
C TRP A 256 -6.17 -18.32 9.74
N SER A 257 -6.88 -19.44 9.75
CA SER A 257 -6.79 -20.42 8.67
C SER A 257 -7.39 -19.85 7.37
N PHE A 258 -6.94 -20.37 6.23
CA PHE A 258 -7.50 -19.98 4.94
C PHE A 258 -9.00 -20.31 4.85
N LYS A 259 -9.38 -21.51 5.31
CA LYS A 259 -10.78 -21.97 5.37
C LYS A 259 -11.64 -21.02 6.20
N SER A 260 -11.20 -20.66 7.40
CA SER A 260 -11.95 -19.76 8.30
C SER A 260 -12.17 -18.39 7.69
N LEU A 261 -11.15 -17.78 7.08
CA LEU A 261 -11.32 -16.48 6.44
C LEU A 261 -12.28 -16.53 5.25
N MET A 262 -12.21 -17.58 4.43
CA MET A 262 -13.18 -17.79 3.33
C MET A 262 -14.61 -17.99 3.87
N ALA A 263 -14.79 -18.80 4.92
CA ALA A 263 -16.09 -19.02 5.55
C ALA A 263 -16.68 -17.72 6.14
N LYS A 264 -15.85 -16.85 6.72
CA LYS A 264 -16.31 -15.55 7.22
C LYS A 264 -16.80 -14.61 6.12
N LEU A 265 -16.28 -14.72 4.90
CA LEU A 265 -16.81 -14.00 3.72
C LEU A 265 -18.16 -14.54 3.23
N ASN A 266 -18.48 -15.79 3.51
CA ASN A 266 -19.70 -16.47 3.07
C ASN A 266 -20.94 -15.99 3.84
N GLN A 267 -21.35 -14.73 3.63
CA GLN A 267 -22.50 -14.12 4.28
C GLN A 267 -23.60 -13.83 3.25
N GLY A 268 -24.83 -14.28 3.54
CA GLY A 268 -26.00 -13.96 2.71
C GLY A 268 -26.12 -14.70 1.37
N THR A 269 -25.19 -15.60 1.04
CA THR A 269 -25.17 -16.38 -0.21
C THR A 269 -26.20 -17.53 -0.21
N GLY A 270 -26.49 -18.09 0.98
CA GLY A 270 -27.26 -19.33 1.13
C GLY A 270 -26.49 -20.62 0.83
N LEU A 271 -25.18 -20.53 0.55
CA LEU A 271 -24.28 -21.65 0.29
C LEU A 271 -23.64 -22.19 1.57
N SER A 272 -23.27 -23.47 1.57
CA SER A 272 -22.28 -23.99 2.52
C SER A 272 -20.88 -23.41 2.24
N ASP A 273 -19.99 -23.42 3.23
CA ASP A 273 -18.61 -22.92 3.05
C ASP A 273 -17.86 -23.72 1.96
N GLN A 274 -18.17 -25.01 1.83
CA GLN A 274 -17.63 -25.87 0.79
C GLN A 274 -18.07 -25.44 -0.61
N GLU A 275 -19.35 -25.10 -0.78
CA GLU A 275 -19.87 -24.56 -2.03
C GLU A 275 -19.29 -23.17 -2.32
N PHE A 276 -19.20 -22.30 -1.33
CA PHE A 276 -18.62 -20.95 -1.51
C PHE A 276 -17.16 -20.98 -1.97
N ILE A 277 -16.32 -21.79 -1.31
CA ILE A 277 -14.91 -21.95 -1.69
C ILE A 277 -14.80 -22.62 -3.06
N HIS A 278 -15.67 -23.59 -3.36
CA HIS A 278 -15.76 -24.20 -4.68
C HIS A 278 -16.05 -23.16 -5.77
N GLU A 279 -17.06 -22.30 -5.60
CA GLU A 279 -17.41 -21.23 -6.56
C GLU A 279 -16.22 -20.29 -6.82
N TRP A 280 -15.44 -19.95 -5.79
CA TRP A 280 -14.22 -19.17 -5.99
C TRP A 280 -13.19 -19.91 -6.85
N LEU A 281 -12.91 -21.19 -6.57
CA LEU A 281 -11.97 -22.00 -7.35
C LEU A 281 -12.42 -22.24 -8.80
N MET A 282 -13.73 -22.22 -9.07
CA MET A 282 -14.28 -22.35 -10.43
C MET A 282 -13.84 -21.22 -11.37
N ASN A 283 -13.34 -20.09 -10.86
CA ASN A 283 -12.78 -19.02 -11.69
C ASN A 283 -11.53 -19.43 -12.49
N TRP A 284 -10.83 -20.51 -12.13
CA TRP A 284 -9.75 -21.08 -12.94
C TRP A 284 -10.24 -22.18 -13.90
N ARG A 285 -11.50 -22.60 -13.78
CA ARG A 285 -12.08 -23.68 -14.60
C ARG A 285 -12.79 -23.17 -15.85
N VAL A 286 -13.08 -21.88 -15.91
CA VAL A 286 -13.76 -21.20 -17.03
C VAL A 286 -12.93 -20.02 -17.54
N ASN A 287 -13.21 -19.58 -18.76
CA ASN A 287 -12.76 -18.27 -19.21
C ASN A 287 -13.67 -17.21 -18.58
N ALA A 288 -13.09 -16.15 -18.02
CA ALA A 288 -13.84 -14.99 -17.58
C ALA A 288 -13.57 -13.82 -18.52
N VAL A 289 -14.55 -12.97 -18.77
CA VAL A 289 -14.38 -11.70 -19.49
C VAL A 289 -14.78 -10.56 -18.57
N VAL A 290 -13.82 -9.67 -18.30
CA VAL A 290 -14.02 -8.45 -17.49
C VAL A 290 -13.49 -7.28 -18.29
N ASN A 291 -14.26 -6.19 -18.40
CA ASN A 291 -13.88 -5.02 -19.19
C ASN A 291 -13.44 -5.38 -20.63
N GLY A 292 -14.05 -6.41 -21.23
CA GLY A 292 -13.73 -6.93 -22.56
C GLY A 292 -12.36 -7.62 -22.71
N PHE A 293 -11.63 -7.85 -21.61
CA PHE A 293 -10.40 -8.65 -21.59
C PHE A 293 -10.70 -10.05 -21.05
N THR A 294 -10.13 -11.07 -21.68
CA THR A 294 -10.32 -12.47 -21.28
C THR A 294 -9.27 -12.88 -20.27
N ILE A 295 -9.72 -13.37 -19.11
CA ILE A 295 -8.94 -14.15 -18.17
C ILE A 295 -9.11 -15.62 -18.57
N ASN A 296 -8.04 -16.24 -19.06
CA ASN A 296 -8.11 -17.62 -19.54
C ASN A 296 -8.26 -18.63 -18.39
N ALA A 297 -8.97 -19.73 -18.65
CA ALA A 297 -9.03 -20.87 -17.75
C ALA A 297 -7.64 -21.50 -17.55
N ARG A 298 -7.36 -21.98 -16.33
CA ARG A 298 -6.17 -22.76 -15.94
C ARG A 298 -6.64 -24.04 -15.21
N PRO A 299 -7.15 -25.04 -15.95
CA PRO A 299 -7.88 -26.17 -15.38
C PRO A 299 -7.03 -27.11 -14.52
N ASN A 300 -5.69 -27.07 -14.64
CA ASN A 300 -4.79 -27.87 -13.82
C ASN A 300 -4.71 -27.36 -12.37
N ILE A 301 -5.53 -26.36 -11.99
CA ILE A 301 -5.80 -26.03 -10.59
C ILE A 301 -6.17 -27.26 -9.76
N THR A 302 -6.89 -28.22 -10.34
CA THR A 302 -7.28 -29.46 -9.64
C THR A 302 -6.09 -30.27 -9.15
N ASP A 303 -4.92 -30.16 -9.78
CA ASP A 303 -3.72 -30.89 -9.34
C ASP A 303 -3.27 -30.49 -7.93
N TYR A 304 -3.64 -29.29 -7.48
CA TYR A 304 -3.28 -28.76 -6.16
C TYR A 304 -4.28 -29.14 -5.06
N PHE A 305 -5.44 -29.70 -5.41
CA PHE A 305 -6.52 -30.06 -4.47
C PHE A 305 -6.85 -31.55 -4.62
N PRO A 306 -6.07 -32.45 -3.98
CA PRO A 306 -6.28 -33.89 -4.09
C PRO A 306 -7.71 -34.31 -3.72
N GLY A 307 -8.35 -35.08 -4.61
CA GLY A 307 -9.72 -35.57 -4.40
C GLY A 307 -10.82 -34.68 -5.01
N TRP A 308 -10.53 -33.42 -5.33
CA TRP A 308 -11.47 -32.54 -6.01
C TRP A 308 -11.56 -32.86 -7.50
N ASP A 309 -12.76 -33.15 -8.00
CA ASP A 309 -12.98 -33.41 -9.44
C ASP A 309 -13.10 -32.11 -10.27
N GLY A 310 -13.11 -30.96 -9.59
CA GLY A 310 -13.21 -29.65 -10.20
C GLY A 310 -14.55 -29.35 -10.88
N VAL A 311 -15.61 -30.05 -10.46
CA VAL A 311 -16.99 -29.84 -10.92
C VAL A 311 -17.98 -29.91 -9.76
N ASN A 312 -17.83 -30.89 -8.87
CA ASN A 312 -18.73 -31.12 -7.75
C ASN A 312 -18.11 -30.56 -6.47
N ALA A 313 -18.74 -29.53 -5.88
CA ALA A 313 -18.34 -28.95 -4.60
C ALA A 313 -18.10 -30.01 -3.52
N SER A 314 -18.97 -31.04 -3.44
CA SER A 314 -18.90 -32.12 -2.46
C SER A 314 -17.60 -32.95 -2.48
N THR A 315 -16.80 -32.86 -3.54
CA THR A 315 -15.51 -33.56 -3.67
C THR A 315 -14.32 -32.71 -3.23
N LEU A 316 -14.52 -31.41 -3.01
CA LEU A 316 -13.49 -30.52 -2.49
C LEU A 316 -13.34 -30.74 -0.98
N ASP A 317 -12.17 -31.20 -0.56
CA ASP A 317 -11.82 -31.28 0.86
C ASP A 317 -11.36 -29.90 1.35
N ILE A 318 -12.28 -29.18 2.00
CA ILE A 318 -11.98 -27.85 2.54
C ILE A 318 -11.21 -27.88 3.87
N ASP A 319 -11.06 -29.05 4.48
CA ASP A 319 -10.27 -29.23 5.70
C ASP A 319 -8.78 -29.40 5.38
N HIS A 320 -8.41 -29.66 4.12
CA HIS A 320 -7.02 -29.81 3.67
C HIS A 320 -6.66 -28.86 2.52
N LEU A 321 -7.20 -27.62 2.54
CA LEU A 321 -6.85 -26.60 1.54
C LEU A 321 -5.34 -26.29 1.61
N PRO A 322 -4.61 -26.30 0.47
CA PRO A 322 -3.14 -26.24 0.41
C PRO A 322 -2.58 -24.81 0.62
N PHE A 323 -3.08 -24.08 1.61
CA PHE A 323 -2.66 -22.71 1.90
C PHE A 323 -2.12 -22.59 3.32
N ARG A 324 -1.01 -21.88 3.46
CA ARG A 324 -0.46 -21.48 4.76
C ARG A 324 -0.31 -19.98 4.86
N LEU A 325 -0.45 -19.44 6.07
CA LEU A 325 -0.23 -18.02 6.32
C LEU A 325 1.27 -17.69 6.23
N LEU A 326 1.58 -16.63 5.48
CA LEU A 326 2.94 -16.12 5.30
C LEU A 326 3.16 -14.83 6.10
N ALA A 327 2.18 -13.92 6.08
CA ALA A 327 2.28 -12.64 6.77
C ALA A 327 0.90 -12.04 7.09
N ILE A 328 0.85 -11.30 8.20
CA ILE A 328 -0.21 -10.34 8.51
C ILE A 328 0.37 -8.93 8.33
N MET A 329 -0.23 -8.13 7.45
CA MET A 329 0.29 -6.82 7.07
C MET A 329 -0.59 -5.70 7.61
N ASN A 330 0.02 -4.75 8.31
CA ASN A 330 -0.55 -3.47 8.64
C ASN A 330 -0.28 -2.48 7.50
N ARG A 331 -1.36 -2.04 6.85
CA ARG A 331 -1.36 -1.04 5.77
C ARG A 331 -2.12 0.21 6.18
N LEU A 332 -2.01 0.60 7.46
CA LEU A 332 -2.54 1.87 7.94
C LEU A 332 -1.93 3.07 7.18
N ASP A 333 -0.81 2.89 6.47
CA ASP A 333 -0.26 3.88 5.53
C ASP A 333 -1.18 4.23 4.35
N LEU A 334 -2.19 3.39 4.07
CA LEU A 334 -3.24 3.68 3.09
C LEU A 334 -4.33 4.61 3.64
N ALA A 335 -4.39 4.77 4.96
CA ALA A 335 -5.30 5.72 5.59
C ALA A 335 -4.93 7.14 5.14
N LYS A 336 -5.93 7.92 4.73
CA LYS A 336 -5.74 9.33 4.38
C LYS A 336 -6.37 10.15 5.46
N VAL A 337 -5.66 11.14 5.96
CA VAL A 337 -6.26 12.19 6.78
C VAL A 337 -5.99 13.50 6.06
N SER A 338 -7.06 14.22 5.72
CA SER A 338 -7.01 15.55 5.13
C SER A 338 -7.85 16.51 5.95
N TYR A 339 -7.75 17.80 5.66
CA TYR A 339 -8.55 18.83 6.31
C TYR A 339 -10.06 18.64 6.20
N LEU A 340 -10.55 17.79 5.30
CA LEU A 340 -11.98 17.62 5.02
C LEU A 340 -12.51 16.21 5.27
N SER A 341 -11.63 15.23 5.40
CA SER A 341 -12.03 13.83 5.53
C SER A 341 -10.87 12.97 6.02
N ALA A 342 -11.21 11.88 6.67
CA ALA A 342 -10.34 10.73 6.80
C ALA A 342 -10.88 9.53 6.00
N THR A 343 -10.00 8.62 5.58
CA THR A 343 -10.34 7.34 4.97
C THR A 343 -9.53 6.24 5.65
N GLN A 344 -10.08 5.03 5.66
CA GLN A 344 -9.49 3.91 6.36
C GLN A 344 -8.14 3.44 5.79
N GLY A 345 -7.36 2.80 6.66
CA GLY A 345 -6.22 1.98 6.29
C GLY A 345 -6.65 0.61 5.79
N GLU A 346 -5.76 -0.36 5.89
CA GLU A 346 -6.05 -1.72 5.47
C GLU A 346 -5.24 -2.72 6.32
N THR A 347 -5.81 -3.90 6.51
CA THR A 347 -5.18 -5.06 7.14
C THR A 347 -5.18 -6.20 6.14
N ARG A 348 -4.02 -6.84 5.90
CA ARG A 348 -3.91 -7.94 4.92
C ARG A 348 -3.48 -9.25 5.56
N PHE A 349 -4.03 -10.34 5.02
CA PHE A 349 -3.54 -11.69 5.26
C PHE A 349 -2.97 -12.26 3.97
N VAL A 350 -1.69 -12.61 3.97
CA VAL A 350 -0.98 -13.15 2.81
C VAL A 350 -0.80 -14.65 3.01
N PHE A 351 -1.46 -15.45 2.17
CA PHE A 351 -1.30 -16.91 2.13
C PHE A 351 -0.41 -17.32 0.98
N GLY A 352 0.32 -18.42 1.15
CA GLY A 352 1.12 -19.07 0.12
C GLY A 352 0.58 -20.46 -0.19
N LEU A 353 0.58 -20.83 -1.47
CA LEU A 353 0.21 -22.16 -1.92
C LEU A 353 1.31 -23.19 -1.59
N LEU A 354 0.88 -24.34 -1.10
CA LEU A 354 1.70 -25.51 -0.81
C LEU A 354 1.60 -26.51 -1.96
N ASN A 355 2.70 -27.21 -2.24
CA ASN A 355 2.64 -28.34 -3.17
C ASN A 355 2.07 -29.55 -2.42
N PRO A 356 0.92 -30.11 -2.83
CA PRO A 356 0.26 -31.18 -2.08
C PRO A 356 1.03 -32.50 -2.09
N ASN A 357 1.93 -32.71 -3.06
CA ASN A 357 2.70 -33.96 -3.16
C ASN A 357 3.95 -33.96 -2.30
N THR A 358 4.60 -32.80 -2.18
CA THR A 358 5.87 -32.68 -1.45
C THR A 358 5.71 -32.05 -0.09
N CYS A 359 4.56 -31.42 0.17
CA CYS A 359 4.31 -30.61 1.35
C CYS A 359 5.35 -29.47 1.53
N ALA A 360 6.15 -29.21 0.49
CA ALA A 360 7.09 -28.12 0.46
C ALA A 360 6.36 -26.86 0.00
N PRO A 361 6.82 -25.68 0.43
CA PRO A 361 6.38 -24.45 -0.18
C PRO A 361 6.63 -24.56 -1.67
N ALA A 362 5.66 -24.16 -2.47
CA ALA A 362 5.77 -24.20 -3.91
C ALA A 362 7.13 -23.63 -4.35
N GLY A 363 7.95 -24.46 -5.01
CA GLY A 363 9.27 -24.08 -5.49
C GLY A 363 9.17 -23.04 -6.62
N VAL A 364 10.25 -22.83 -7.38
CA VAL A 364 10.30 -21.80 -8.46
C VAL A 364 9.13 -21.87 -9.46
N PHE A 365 8.49 -23.03 -9.62
CA PHE A 365 7.54 -23.32 -10.70
C PHE A 365 6.06 -23.44 -10.27
N ASP A 366 5.76 -23.42 -8.96
CA ASP A 366 4.39 -23.63 -8.44
C ASP A 366 3.89 -22.45 -7.58
N LYS A 367 4.63 -21.33 -7.53
CA LYS A 367 4.38 -20.29 -6.53
C LYS A 367 3.03 -19.62 -6.75
N MET A 368 2.26 -19.50 -5.68
CA MET A 368 1.09 -18.65 -5.63
C MET A 368 0.99 -17.96 -4.28
N THR A 369 0.52 -16.72 -4.28
CA THR A 369 -0.02 -16.07 -3.09
C THR A 369 -1.50 -15.75 -3.27
N VAL A 370 -2.26 -15.83 -2.18
CA VAL A 370 -3.62 -15.27 -2.06
C VAL A 370 -3.60 -14.22 -0.97
N ILE A 371 -4.09 -13.03 -1.26
CA ILE A 371 -4.05 -11.89 -0.34
C ILE A 371 -5.47 -11.42 -0.08
N PHE A 372 -5.92 -11.57 1.16
CA PHE A 372 -7.13 -10.90 1.65
C PHE A 372 -6.75 -9.47 2.00
N GLU A 373 -7.35 -8.48 1.35
CA GLU A 373 -7.06 -7.06 1.58
C GLU A 373 -8.31 -6.38 2.17
N TYR A 374 -8.36 -6.29 3.51
CA TYR A 374 -9.51 -5.73 4.23
C TYR A 374 -9.29 -4.25 4.56
N GLY A 375 -10.19 -3.38 4.12
CA GLY A 375 -10.23 -2.00 4.58
C GLY A 375 -10.51 -1.95 6.08
N ASP A 376 -9.70 -1.22 6.83
CA ASP A 376 -9.92 -1.06 8.27
C ASP A 376 -11.28 -0.39 8.54
N THR A 377 -11.90 -0.68 9.69
CA THR A 377 -13.14 0.00 10.10
C THR A 377 -12.88 1.42 10.61
N ALA A 378 -11.65 1.71 11.01
CA ALA A 378 -11.22 3.03 11.46
C ALA A 378 -11.13 4.03 10.28
N ASN A 379 -12.13 4.90 10.15
CA ASN A 379 -12.25 5.86 9.04
C ASN A 379 -12.35 7.34 9.46
N THR A 380 -12.26 7.62 10.76
CA THR A 380 -12.09 8.98 11.31
C THR A 380 -10.66 9.16 11.78
N CYS A 381 -10.20 10.41 11.92
CA CYS A 381 -8.83 10.63 12.36
C CYS A 381 -8.60 10.05 13.75
N THR A 382 -9.52 10.29 14.69
CA THR A 382 -9.42 9.76 16.05
C THR A 382 -9.36 8.23 16.07
N THR A 383 -10.23 7.54 15.31
CA THR A 383 -10.18 6.07 15.23
C THR A 383 -8.92 5.54 14.55
N ILE A 384 -8.39 6.24 13.55
CA ILE A 384 -7.11 5.87 12.88
C ILE A 384 -5.94 6.00 13.86
N LYS A 385 -5.93 7.07 14.67
CA LYS A 385 -4.94 7.26 15.73
C LYS A 385 -4.98 6.15 16.76
N ASP A 386 -6.17 5.76 17.22
CA ASP A 386 -6.31 4.65 18.16
C ASP A 386 -5.88 3.33 17.53
N ARG A 387 -6.22 3.08 16.25
CA ARG A 387 -5.74 1.90 15.50
C ARG A 387 -4.22 1.88 15.35
N ALA A 388 -3.59 3.04 15.05
CA ALA A 388 -2.13 3.16 15.00
C ALA A 388 -1.48 2.81 16.34
N GLN A 389 -2.11 3.25 17.45
CA GLN A 389 -1.64 2.94 18.79
C GLN A 389 -1.80 1.46 19.15
N GLN A 390 -2.91 0.81 18.77
CA GLN A 390 -3.11 -0.63 18.94
C GLN A 390 -1.99 -1.44 18.26
N TRP A 391 -1.66 -1.09 17.00
CA TRP A 391 -0.56 -1.70 16.27
C TRP A 391 0.80 -1.48 16.97
N LEU A 392 1.10 -0.25 17.42
CA LEU A 392 2.35 0.04 18.14
C LEU A 392 2.45 -0.68 19.49
N ASP A 393 1.33 -0.89 20.19
CA ASP A 393 1.32 -1.56 21.49
C ASP A 393 1.78 -3.04 21.38
N LEU A 394 1.65 -3.66 20.19
CA LEU A 394 2.19 -5.00 19.92
C LEU A 394 3.71 -5.09 20.11
N ASP A 395 4.46 -4.01 19.89
CA ASP A 395 5.92 -4.00 19.98
C ASP A 395 6.43 -4.37 21.39
N SER A 396 5.64 -3.98 22.40
CA SER A 396 5.90 -4.27 23.82
C SER A 396 5.65 -5.72 24.20
N LEU A 397 5.00 -6.49 23.33
CA LEU A 397 4.63 -7.88 23.54
C LEU A 397 5.60 -8.79 22.77
N THR A 398 5.80 -10.01 23.28
CA THR A 398 6.62 -11.02 22.59
C THR A 398 5.76 -11.78 21.58
N PRO A 399 6.10 -11.79 20.28
CA PRO A 399 5.36 -12.54 19.25
C PRO A 399 5.13 -14.01 19.63
N GLY A 400 3.93 -14.51 19.33
CA GLY A 400 3.52 -15.88 19.64
C GLY A 400 3.12 -16.15 21.10
N THR A 401 3.27 -15.19 22.01
CA THR A 401 2.73 -15.32 23.37
C THR A 401 1.25 -15.03 23.41
N ALA A 402 0.52 -15.62 24.37
CA ALA A 402 -0.93 -15.39 24.51
C ALA A 402 -1.33 -13.89 24.55
N PRO A 403 -0.60 -12.98 25.25
CA PRO A 403 -0.89 -11.55 25.17
C PRO A 403 -0.73 -10.95 23.77
N TYR A 404 0.33 -11.30 23.05
CA TYR A 404 0.55 -10.80 21.69
C TYR A 404 -0.54 -11.30 20.75
N MET A 405 -0.83 -12.60 20.80
CA MET A 405 -1.83 -13.23 19.93
C MET A 405 -3.23 -12.66 20.18
N ALA A 406 -3.62 -12.47 21.45
CA ALA A 406 -4.90 -11.86 21.80
C ALA A 406 -5.00 -10.40 21.33
N ALA A 407 -3.93 -9.62 21.45
CA ALA A 407 -3.91 -8.23 20.98
C ALA A 407 -3.99 -8.13 19.45
N LEU A 408 -3.24 -8.97 18.73
CA LEU A 408 -3.30 -9.02 17.26
C LEU A 408 -4.66 -9.55 16.76
N GLN A 409 -5.23 -10.54 17.46
CA GLN A 409 -6.58 -11.02 17.17
C GLN A 409 -7.60 -9.89 17.30
N ALA A 410 -7.60 -9.13 18.40
CA ALA A 410 -8.54 -8.03 18.57
C ALA A 410 -8.46 -6.98 17.44
N ILE A 411 -7.26 -6.71 16.91
CA ILE A 411 -7.07 -5.80 15.77
C ILE A 411 -7.65 -6.39 14.47
N THR A 412 -7.45 -7.70 14.25
CA THR A 412 -7.84 -8.38 13.01
C THR A 412 -9.30 -8.83 12.98
N ASP A 413 -9.91 -9.14 14.12
CA ASP A 413 -11.32 -9.53 14.23
C ASP A 413 -12.23 -8.37 13.79
N ASP A 414 -11.83 -7.11 14.02
CA ASP A 414 -12.58 -5.91 13.59
C ASP A 414 -12.90 -5.91 12.08
N VAL A 415 -12.06 -6.54 11.27
CA VAL A 415 -12.25 -6.62 9.81
C VAL A 415 -12.54 -8.02 9.30
N THR A 416 -12.19 -9.08 10.04
CA THR A 416 -12.35 -10.47 9.56
C THR A 416 -13.59 -11.16 10.09
N GLU A 417 -14.21 -10.68 11.18
CA GLU A 417 -15.41 -11.32 11.75
C GLU A 417 -16.71 -10.84 11.06
N PRO A 418 -17.70 -11.73 10.89
CA PRO A 418 -19.04 -11.32 10.47
C PRO A 418 -19.70 -10.35 11.48
N PRO A 419 -20.53 -9.39 11.02
CA PRO A 419 -20.94 -9.19 9.64
C PRO A 419 -19.95 -8.36 8.80
N ASN A 420 -18.84 -7.89 9.39
CA ASN A 420 -17.95 -6.93 8.72
C ASN A 420 -17.16 -7.56 7.57
N ALA A 421 -16.71 -8.82 7.71
CA ALA A 421 -15.81 -9.48 6.76
C ALA A 421 -16.10 -9.27 5.25
N PRO A 422 -17.32 -9.52 4.73
CA PRO A 422 -17.63 -9.25 3.32
C PRO A 422 -17.63 -7.75 2.97
N ASP A 423 -18.10 -6.89 3.88
CA ASP A 423 -18.23 -5.45 3.66
C ASP A 423 -16.87 -4.72 3.74
N THR A 424 -15.92 -5.27 4.49
CA THR A 424 -14.57 -4.72 4.67
C THR A 424 -13.57 -5.31 3.68
N LEU A 425 -13.87 -6.43 3.00
CA LEU A 425 -12.98 -6.97 1.97
C LEU A 425 -12.96 -6.03 0.76
N ASN A 426 -11.93 -5.20 0.63
CA ASN A 426 -11.77 -4.33 -0.53
C ASN A 426 -11.55 -5.19 -1.79
N GLN A 427 -10.65 -6.17 -1.68
CA GLN A 427 -10.36 -7.14 -2.72
C GLN A 427 -9.68 -8.39 -2.16
N LEU A 428 -9.85 -9.51 -2.86
CA LEU A 428 -9.01 -10.69 -2.76
C LEU A 428 -8.11 -10.74 -4.01
N ARG A 429 -6.80 -10.87 -3.85
CA ARG A 429 -5.87 -10.96 -4.99
C ARG A 429 -5.11 -12.27 -5.02
N SER A 430 -5.06 -12.92 -6.17
CA SER A 430 -4.10 -14.00 -6.43
C SER A 430 -2.91 -13.48 -7.24
N ASN A 431 -1.73 -14.03 -6.98
CA ASN A 431 -0.58 -13.91 -7.87
C ASN A 431 -0.01 -15.31 -8.06
N ASP A 432 -0.14 -15.87 -9.25
CA ASP A 432 0.09 -17.30 -9.51
C ASP A 432 0.97 -17.59 -10.74
N PHE A 433 2.04 -18.37 -10.51
CA PHE A 433 2.63 -19.26 -11.51
C PHE A 433 1.85 -20.56 -11.66
N ALA A 434 1.17 -20.96 -10.59
CA ALA A 434 0.51 -22.24 -10.46
C ALA A 434 -0.60 -22.44 -11.51
N PHE A 435 -1.03 -23.70 -11.66
CA PHE A 435 -2.25 -24.11 -12.40
C PHE A 435 -2.12 -24.33 -13.91
N ASP A 436 -0.90 -24.28 -14.45
CA ASP A 436 -0.62 -24.86 -15.77
C ASP A 436 -0.09 -26.31 -15.68
N GLY A 437 -0.10 -26.88 -14.47
CA GLY A 437 0.32 -28.24 -14.15
C GLY A 437 1.51 -28.24 -13.18
N ILE A 438 1.54 -29.20 -12.24
CA ILE A 438 2.60 -29.26 -11.21
C ILE A 438 3.98 -29.36 -11.87
N GLY A 439 4.86 -28.40 -11.56
CA GLY A 439 6.21 -28.34 -12.12
C GLY A 439 6.28 -28.00 -13.61
N ALA A 440 5.18 -27.55 -14.22
CA ALA A 440 5.18 -27.06 -15.59
C ALA A 440 5.84 -25.67 -15.69
N PHE A 441 6.67 -25.45 -16.71
CA PHE A 441 7.24 -24.15 -17.03
C PHE A 441 6.47 -23.51 -18.18
N THR A 442 5.33 -22.92 -17.85
CA THR A 442 4.54 -22.11 -18.77
C THR A 442 4.51 -20.70 -18.22
N LEU A 443 5.21 -19.82 -18.91
CA LEU A 443 5.09 -18.39 -18.73
C LEU A 443 3.80 -17.94 -19.44
N PRO A 444 3.10 -16.90 -18.94
CA PRO A 444 3.51 -15.94 -17.90
C PRO A 444 2.80 -16.09 -16.54
N TRP A 445 3.26 -15.31 -15.54
CA TRP A 445 2.62 -15.20 -14.22
C TRP A 445 1.29 -14.51 -14.37
N GLN A 446 0.29 -14.86 -13.57
CA GLN A 446 -1.00 -14.18 -13.61
C GLN A 446 -1.38 -13.60 -12.26
N LEU A 447 -1.69 -12.30 -12.24
CA LEU A 447 -2.38 -11.66 -11.12
C LEU A 447 -3.86 -11.53 -11.45
N ARG A 448 -4.73 -11.96 -10.54
CA ARG A 448 -6.19 -11.81 -10.61
C ARG A 448 -6.71 -11.05 -9.39
N GLU A 449 -7.78 -10.28 -9.59
CA GLU A 449 -8.48 -9.56 -8.54
C GLU A 449 -9.92 -10.05 -8.46
N PHE A 450 -10.42 -10.24 -7.24
CA PHE A 450 -11.79 -10.64 -6.96
C PHE A 450 -12.41 -9.70 -5.94
N ILE A 451 -13.70 -9.44 -6.10
CA ILE A 451 -14.52 -8.68 -5.16
C ILE A 451 -15.73 -9.49 -4.73
N VAL A 452 -16.31 -9.13 -3.58
CA VAL A 452 -17.62 -9.63 -3.18
C VAL A 452 -18.67 -8.95 -4.05
N ASP A 453 -19.37 -9.72 -4.88
CA ASP A 453 -20.49 -9.21 -5.66
C ASP A 453 -21.67 -8.90 -4.74
N SER A 454 -22.11 -7.63 -4.72
CA SER A 454 -23.21 -7.17 -3.85
C SER A 454 -24.56 -7.87 -4.08
N GLY A 455 -24.77 -8.48 -5.26
CA GLY A 455 -26.00 -9.19 -5.58
C GLY A 455 -26.02 -10.62 -5.07
N SER A 456 -24.95 -11.36 -5.30
CA SER A 456 -24.83 -12.80 -4.99
C SER A 456 -24.07 -13.11 -3.70
N GLY A 457 -23.26 -12.18 -3.20
CA GLY A 457 -22.30 -12.40 -2.11
C GLY A 457 -21.09 -13.25 -2.51
N LEU A 458 -20.95 -13.65 -3.78
CA LEU A 458 -19.85 -14.48 -4.26
C LEU A 458 -18.60 -13.66 -4.57
N LEU A 459 -17.43 -14.30 -4.50
CA LEU A 459 -16.18 -13.74 -5.02
C LEU A 459 -16.16 -13.87 -6.54
N VAL A 460 -16.25 -12.73 -7.24
CA VAL A 460 -16.24 -12.67 -8.71
C VAL A 460 -15.02 -11.89 -9.22
N PRO A 461 -14.50 -12.20 -10.42
CA PRO A 461 -13.37 -11.48 -11.00
C PRO A 461 -13.70 -10.01 -11.27
N ASP A 462 -12.75 -9.11 -11.03
CA ASP A 462 -12.81 -7.71 -11.44
C ASP A 462 -11.49 -7.24 -12.09
N THR A 463 -11.46 -6.01 -12.60
CA THR A 463 -10.29 -5.38 -13.20
C THR A 463 -9.21 -5.08 -12.18
N THR A 464 -7.93 -5.20 -12.54
CA THR A 464 -6.79 -4.85 -11.68
C THR A 464 -6.58 -3.33 -11.65
N LYS A 465 -6.95 -2.69 -10.54
CA LYS A 465 -6.96 -1.22 -10.42
C LYS A 465 -5.59 -0.60 -10.72
N GLN A 466 -5.62 0.59 -11.34
CA GLN A 466 -4.49 1.32 -11.90
C GLN A 466 -3.67 0.63 -12.99
N THR A 467 -3.95 -0.62 -13.35
CA THR A 467 -3.09 -1.35 -14.28
C THR A 467 -3.78 -1.49 -15.63
N PRO A 468 -3.27 -0.85 -16.70
CA PRO A 468 -3.78 -1.12 -18.04
C PRO A 468 -3.54 -2.59 -18.42
N ASP A 469 -4.34 -3.11 -19.35
CA ASP A 469 -4.15 -4.47 -19.85
C ASP A 469 -2.75 -4.68 -20.44
N VAL A 470 -2.22 -5.90 -20.31
CA VAL A 470 -0.86 -6.27 -20.75
C VAL A 470 -0.62 -5.99 -22.24
N SER A 471 -1.66 -6.03 -23.08
CA SER A 471 -1.57 -5.68 -24.51
C SER A 471 -1.11 -4.23 -24.76
N PHE A 472 -1.20 -3.36 -23.75
CA PHE A 472 -0.76 -1.97 -23.79
C PHE A 472 0.67 -1.75 -23.27
N ARG A 473 1.36 -2.78 -22.78
CA ARG A 473 2.61 -2.61 -22.03
C ARG A 473 3.83 -2.18 -22.85
N THR A 474 4.07 -2.89 -23.96
CA THR A 474 5.33 -2.79 -24.69
C THR A 474 5.09 -2.13 -26.03
N GLY A 475 5.74 -0.98 -26.29
CA GLY A 475 5.69 -0.34 -27.60
C GLY A 475 4.31 0.18 -28.02
N ASN A 476 3.31 0.24 -27.13
CA ASN A 476 1.93 0.52 -27.51
C ASN A 476 1.65 2.04 -27.61
N PRO A 477 1.11 2.53 -28.75
CA PRO A 477 0.76 3.94 -28.92
C PRO A 477 -0.31 4.47 -27.95
N THR A 478 -1.23 3.63 -27.48
CA THR A 478 -2.29 4.03 -26.54
C THR A 478 -1.70 4.41 -25.20
N THR A 479 -0.76 3.63 -24.67
CA THR A 479 -0.02 3.96 -23.45
C THR A 479 0.85 5.20 -23.64
N ALA A 480 1.48 5.34 -24.81
CA ALA A 480 2.25 6.55 -25.09
C ALA A 480 1.34 7.80 -25.11
N LEU A 481 0.14 7.68 -25.67
CA LEU A 481 -0.87 8.74 -25.64
C LEU A 481 -1.39 9.00 -24.22
N PHE A 482 -1.57 7.96 -23.40
CA PHE A 482 -1.94 8.10 -21.98
C PHE A 482 -0.84 8.85 -21.21
N MET A 483 0.40 8.37 -21.26
CA MET A 483 1.54 9.02 -20.60
C MET A 483 1.73 10.47 -21.06
N LYS A 484 1.48 10.77 -22.34
CA LYS A 484 1.51 12.14 -22.88
C LYS A 484 0.40 13.02 -22.30
N ASN A 485 -0.85 12.57 -22.40
CA ASN A 485 -2.01 13.38 -22.01
C ASN A 485 -2.11 13.55 -20.49
N GLU A 486 -1.69 12.54 -19.73
CA GLU A 486 -1.75 12.48 -18.28
C GLU A 486 -0.41 12.83 -17.62
N ALA A 487 0.58 13.33 -18.36
CA ALA A 487 1.96 13.50 -17.86
C ALA A 487 2.02 14.28 -16.54
N ASN A 488 1.29 15.40 -16.43
CA ASN A 488 1.26 16.20 -15.19
C ASN A 488 0.60 15.45 -14.04
N ASP A 489 -0.51 14.76 -14.30
CA ASP A 489 -1.23 13.99 -13.30
C ASP A 489 -0.42 12.77 -12.85
N ILE A 490 0.36 12.16 -13.75
CA ILE A 490 1.30 11.09 -13.43
C ILE A 490 2.47 11.61 -12.59
N LEU A 491 3.09 12.73 -13.00
CA LEU A 491 4.17 13.37 -12.25
C LEU A 491 3.75 13.80 -10.84
N CYS A 492 2.48 14.16 -10.68
CA CYS A 492 1.88 14.49 -9.39
C CYS A 492 1.16 13.31 -8.72
N GLU A 493 1.24 12.11 -9.28
CA GLU A 493 0.65 10.87 -8.76
C GLU A 493 -0.85 10.96 -8.43
N THR A 494 -1.60 11.66 -9.28
CA THR A 494 -3.07 11.86 -9.21
C THR A 494 -3.82 11.29 -10.42
N HIS A 495 -3.10 10.75 -11.40
CA HIS A 495 -3.68 10.10 -12.57
C HIS A 495 -4.59 8.93 -12.19
N VAL A 496 -5.55 8.58 -13.04
CA VAL A 496 -6.39 7.39 -12.83
C VAL A 496 -6.47 6.63 -14.13
N VAL A 497 -6.09 5.35 -14.12
CA VAL A 497 -6.39 4.42 -15.20
C VAL A 497 -7.86 4.00 -15.07
N THR A 498 -8.69 4.40 -16.04
CA THR A 498 -10.13 4.11 -16.06
C THR A 498 -10.43 2.92 -16.96
N ASN A 499 -11.64 2.36 -16.85
CA ASN A 499 -12.07 1.18 -17.62
C ASN A 499 -11.86 1.38 -19.13
N THR A 500 -12.05 2.60 -19.64
CA THR A 500 -11.85 2.93 -21.06
C THR A 500 -10.93 4.13 -21.24
N TYR A 501 -10.05 4.07 -22.23
CA TYR A 501 -9.23 5.22 -22.65
C TYR A 501 -9.24 5.33 -24.17
N ASN A 502 -9.44 6.55 -24.68
CA ASN A 502 -9.48 6.85 -26.11
C ASN A 502 -10.45 5.96 -26.92
N GLY A 503 -11.63 5.67 -26.35
CA GLY A 503 -12.69 4.89 -27.00
C GLY A 503 -12.54 3.37 -26.96
N SER A 504 -11.50 2.86 -26.29
CA SER A 504 -11.24 1.43 -26.13
C SER A 504 -11.20 1.04 -24.66
N ASN A 505 -11.48 -0.22 -24.35
CA ASN A 505 -11.19 -0.78 -23.03
C ASN A 505 -9.68 -0.67 -22.75
N PHE A 506 -9.31 -0.34 -21.51
CA PHE A 506 -7.95 -0.02 -21.15
C PHE A 506 -7.50 -0.68 -19.84
N LEU A 507 -8.30 -0.59 -18.78
CA LEU A 507 -8.00 -1.23 -17.48
C LEU A 507 -8.05 -2.76 -17.60
N GLY A 508 -6.99 -3.45 -17.18
CA GLY A 508 -6.82 -4.90 -17.37
C GLY A 508 -7.71 -5.74 -16.46
N ALA A 509 -8.01 -6.97 -16.89
CA ALA A 509 -8.75 -7.98 -16.10
C ALA A 509 -7.83 -8.97 -15.37
N SER A 510 -6.65 -9.20 -15.93
CA SER A 510 -5.60 -10.03 -15.34
C SER A 510 -4.25 -9.52 -15.84
N LEU A 511 -3.18 -9.81 -15.11
CA LEU A 511 -1.84 -9.31 -15.45
C LEU A 511 -0.89 -10.45 -15.72
N ASP A 512 -0.50 -10.55 -16.98
CA ASP A 512 0.45 -11.54 -17.47
C ASP A 512 1.85 -10.91 -17.57
N TYR A 513 2.78 -11.27 -16.68
CA TYR A 513 4.10 -10.61 -16.65
C TYR A 513 5.27 -11.51 -16.27
N LEU A 514 6.48 -10.94 -16.42
CA LEU A 514 7.76 -11.53 -16.04
C LEU A 514 8.48 -10.53 -15.14
N GLY A 515 9.36 -11.02 -14.25
CA GLY A 515 10.14 -10.14 -13.36
C GLY A 515 11.09 -9.19 -14.10
N SER A 516 11.37 -9.46 -15.38
CA SER A 516 12.16 -8.58 -16.26
C SER A 516 11.32 -7.55 -17.03
N SER A 517 10.01 -7.59 -16.89
CA SER A 517 9.10 -6.69 -17.61
C SER A 517 9.06 -5.29 -16.98
N PHE A 518 8.75 -4.30 -17.81
CA PHE A 518 8.49 -2.92 -17.41
C PHE A 518 7.63 -2.21 -18.49
N TRP A 519 6.88 -1.17 -18.13
CA TRP A 519 6.15 -0.35 -19.10
C TRP A 519 7.14 0.43 -19.98
N SER A 520 7.11 0.15 -21.28
CA SER A 520 8.06 0.67 -22.28
C SER A 520 7.33 1.30 -23.46
N ALA A 521 6.43 2.23 -23.16
CA ALA A 521 5.70 2.98 -24.17
C ALA A 521 6.66 3.90 -24.98
N PRO A 522 6.47 4.03 -26.30
CA PRO A 522 7.36 4.82 -27.16
C PRO A 522 7.00 6.31 -27.10
N VAL A 523 7.04 6.90 -25.89
CA VAL A 523 6.79 8.34 -25.70
C VAL A 523 7.96 9.14 -26.24
N ASN A 524 7.69 10.09 -27.13
CA ASN A 524 8.70 11.06 -27.54
C ASN A 524 8.91 12.07 -26.40
N PRO A 525 10.14 12.25 -25.85
CA PRO A 525 10.38 13.22 -24.78
C PRO A 525 9.96 14.66 -25.13
N ALA A 526 9.89 15.02 -26.42
CA ALA A 526 9.42 16.33 -26.88
C ALA A 526 7.90 16.53 -26.71
N ASP A 527 7.13 15.44 -26.52
CA ASP A 527 5.69 15.47 -26.25
C ASP A 527 5.35 15.62 -24.76
N LEU A 528 6.35 15.52 -23.88
CA LEU A 528 6.19 15.66 -22.43
C LEU A 528 6.37 17.12 -21.99
N PRO A 529 5.95 17.48 -20.76
CA PRO A 529 6.18 18.81 -20.20
C PRO A 529 7.66 19.20 -20.26
N GLY A 530 7.95 20.43 -20.68
CA GLY A 530 9.33 20.95 -20.72
C GLY A 530 9.92 21.28 -19.34
N ALA A 531 9.10 21.23 -18.28
CA ALA A 531 9.47 21.42 -16.88
C ALA A 531 8.48 20.65 -15.99
N TYR A 532 8.89 20.35 -14.76
CA TYR A 532 8.03 19.68 -13.80
C TYR A 532 6.86 20.58 -13.34
N PRO A 533 5.64 20.03 -13.15
CA PRO A 533 4.53 20.77 -12.55
C PRO A 533 4.83 21.13 -11.09
N SER A 534 4.17 22.15 -10.53
CA SER A 534 4.43 22.61 -9.15
C SER A 534 4.11 21.58 -8.07
N CYS A 535 3.24 20.60 -8.36
CA CYS A 535 2.93 19.50 -7.44
C CYS A 535 3.94 18.33 -7.51
N TYR A 536 4.88 18.36 -8.45
CA TYR A 536 5.82 17.26 -8.64
C TYR A 536 6.72 17.04 -7.42
N GLN A 537 6.86 15.78 -7.06
CA GLN A 537 7.80 15.30 -6.05
C GLN A 537 8.68 14.23 -6.69
N SER A 538 9.99 14.48 -6.75
CA SER A 538 10.93 13.63 -7.50
C SER A 538 11.09 12.24 -6.88
N SER A 539 10.96 11.19 -7.69
CA SER A 539 11.23 9.78 -7.34
C SER A 539 12.68 9.35 -7.61
N ILE A 540 13.58 10.26 -7.97
CA ILE A 540 14.99 9.96 -8.24
C ILE A 540 15.82 10.15 -6.97
N SER A 541 16.57 9.13 -6.55
CA SER A 541 17.55 9.27 -5.46
C SER A 541 18.97 9.55 -5.98
N GLY A 542 19.28 9.12 -7.22
CA GLY A 542 20.56 9.40 -7.87
C GLY A 542 20.39 9.60 -9.38
N VAL A 543 21.12 10.58 -9.93
CA VAL A 543 21.12 10.91 -11.36
C VAL A 543 22.55 11.08 -11.88
N ALA A 544 22.82 10.55 -13.08
CA ALA A 544 24.10 10.71 -13.73
C ALA A 544 24.38 12.15 -14.18
N VAL A 545 25.65 12.56 -14.09
CA VAL A 545 26.08 13.89 -14.55
C VAL A 545 25.83 14.02 -16.05
N GLY A 546 25.14 15.10 -16.44
CA GLY A 546 24.89 15.43 -17.84
C GLY A 546 23.68 14.71 -18.47
N LEU A 547 22.89 13.96 -17.69
CA LEU A 547 21.60 13.47 -18.15
C LEU A 547 20.69 14.68 -18.44
N PRO A 548 20.07 14.78 -19.63
CA PRO A 548 19.22 15.92 -19.94
C PRO A 548 17.90 15.84 -19.17
N LEU A 549 17.37 16.99 -18.75
CA LEU A 549 16.10 17.10 -18.03
C LEU A 549 14.94 16.39 -18.76
N SER A 550 14.91 16.39 -20.09
CA SER A 550 13.89 15.67 -20.86
C SER A 550 13.93 14.15 -20.67
N ALA A 551 15.12 13.57 -20.48
CA ALA A 551 15.26 12.15 -20.16
C ALA A 551 14.85 11.85 -18.71
N GLU A 552 15.15 12.76 -17.77
CA GLU A 552 14.67 12.65 -16.40
C GLU A 552 13.14 12.69 -16.31
N ILE A 553 12.49 13.68 -16.95
CA ILE A 553 11.02 13.82 -16.98
C ILE A 553 10.38 12.57 -17.60
N HIS A 554 10.96 12.05 -18.70
CA HIS A 554 10.47 10.82 -19.31
C HIS A 554 10.58 9.62 -18.37
N SER A 555 11.72 9.46 -17.67
CA SER A 555 11.89 8.41 -16.66
C SER A 555 10.91 8.55 -15.51
N GLU A 556 10.67 9.77 -15.01
CA GLU A 556 9.72 10.05 -13.92
C GLU A 556 8.27 9.74 -14.32
N VAL A 557 7.81 10.17 -15.51
CA VAL A 557 6.46 9.82 -16.02
C VAL A 557 6.31 8.31 -16.12
N ARG A 558 7.27 7.63 -16.76
CA ARG A 558 7.24 6.17 -16.93
C ARG A 558 7.22 5.47 -15.57
N HIS A 559 8.15 5.82 -14.68
CA HIS A 559 8.30 5.21 -13.37
C HIS A 559 7.08 5.41 -12.47
N LYS A 560 6.57 6.64 -12.36
CA LYS A 560 5.40 6.94 -11.52
C LYS A 560 4.12 6.29 -12.03
N MET A 561 3.96 6.11 -13.34
CA MET A 561 2.91 5.24 -13.85
C MET A 561 3.18 3.79 -13.45
N SER A 562 4.35 3.25 -13.80
CA SER A 562 4.71 1.86 -13.61
C SER A 562 4.63 1.38 -12.16
N VAL A 563 5.21 2.10 -11.20
CA VAL A 563 5.22 1.66 -9.78
C VAL A 563 3.82 1.68 -9.14
N ASN A 564 2.87 2.37 -9.79
CA ASN A 564 1.45 2.36 -9.44
C ASN A 564 0.64 1.32 -10.25
N THR A 565 1.30 0.44 -11.00
CA THR A 565 0.69 -0.76 -11.57
C THR A 565 1.11 -1.99 -10.79
N CYS A 566 0.23 -2.98 -10.65
CA CYS A 566 0.54 -4.19 -9.88
C CYS A 566 1.67 -5.00 -10.53
N ASP A 567 1.75 -5.04 -11.86
CA ASP A 567 2.74 -5.83 -12.58
C ASP A 567 4.16 -5.23 -12.54
N ASP A 568 4.33 -3.90 -12.59
CA ASP A 568 5.66 -3.28 -12.45
C ASP A 568 6.08 -3.07 -10.99
N CYS A 569 5.14 -2.92 -10.05
CA CYS A 569 5.44 -2.99 -8.62
C CYS A 569 6.03 -4.35 -8.25
N HIS A 570 5.66 -5.41 -8.98
CA HIS A 570 6.19 -6.76 -8.86
C HIS A 570 7.21 -7.14 -9.95
N ALA A 571 7.85 -6.15 -10.60
CA ALA A 571 8.89 -6.38 -11.61
C ALA A 571 10.07 -5.39 -11.46
N ARG A 572 10.59 -4.87 -12.58
CA ARG A 572 11.89 -4.15 -12.59
C ARG A 572 11.90 -2.82 -11.85
N GLU A 573 10.77 -2.14 -11.69
CA GLU A 573 10.77 -0.82 -11.04
C GLU A 573 11.12 -0.85 -9.56
N THR A 574 10.82 -1.98 -8.92
CA THR A 574 11.12 -2.25 -7.52
C THR A 574 12.15 -3.37 -7.35
N ASN A 575 12.62 -3.93 -8.48
CA ASN A 575 13.43 -5.13 -8.55
C ASN A 575 12.82 -6.31 -7.76
N THR A 576 11.49 -6.42 -7.78
CA THR A 576 10.76 -7.53 -7.15
C THR A 576 10.52 -8.60 -8.19
N GLY A 577 11.01 -9.81 -7.95
CA GLY A 577 11.04 -10.88 -8.95
C GLY A 577 9.86 -11.85 -8.92
N PHE A 578 8.77 -11.53 -8.21
CA PHE A 578 7.45 -12.21 -8.26
C PHE A 578 6.50 -11.65 -7.19
N THR A 579 6.83 -11.88 -5.91
CA THR A 579 6.02 -11.47 -4.75
C THR A 579 6.82 -10.62 -3.78
N HIS A 580 6.13 -9.74 -3.05
CA HIS A 580 6.73 -8.96 -1.98
C HIS A 580 6.91 -9.75 -0.68
N VAL A 581 6.17 -10.84 -0.50
CA VAL A 581 6.37 -11.86 0.55
C VAL A 581 6.74 -13.16 -0.15
N ASP A 582 7.92 -13.70 0.12
CA ASP A 582 8.37 -14.93 -0.53
C ASP A 582 7.60 -16.15 0.03
N PRO A 583 6.92 -16.96 -0.82
CA PRO A 583 6.10 -18.07 -0.34
C PRO A 583 6.88 -19.19 0.35
N VAL A 584 8.20 -19.26 0.14
CA VAL A 584 9.07 -20.29 0.71
C VAL A 584 9.61 -19.86 2.05
N THR A 585 10.20 -18.67 2.09
CA THR A 585 10.96 -18.16 3.24
C THR A 585 10.18 -17.22 4.14
N ARG A 586 9.00 -16.73 3.71
CA ARG A 586 8.21 -15.65 4.33
C ARG A 586 8.91 -14.27 4.36
N ASN A 587 10.17 -14.20 3.91
CA ASN A 587 10.93 -12.96 3.86
C ASN A 587 10.28 -11.93 2.92
N PHE A 588 10.46 -10.66 3.29
CA PHE A 588 10.05 -9.54 2.46
C PHE A 588 11.06 -9.22 1.35
N SER A 589 10.55 -8.70 0.24
CA SER A 589 11.37 -8.18 -0.87
C SER A 589 12.23 -6.99 -0.45
N GLY A 590 13.34 -6.75 -1.16
CA GLY A 590 14.20 -5.58 -0.91
C GLY A 590 13.47 -4.24 -1.04
N PHE A 591 12.43 -4.14 -1.87
CA PHE A 591 11.57 -2.95 -1.94
C PHE A 591 10.96 -2.59 -0.58
N MET A 592 10.54 -3.60 0.18
CA MET A 592 9.95 -3.43 1.50
C MET A 592 11.00 -3.10 2.56
N THR A 593 12.16 -3.74 2.52
CA THR A 593 13.16 -3.70 3.61
C THR A 593 14.36 -2.77 3.35
N GLY A 594 14.42 -2.12 2.19
CA GLY A 594 15.58 -1.33 1.78
C GLY A 594 16.28 -1.86 0.52
N ILE A 595 16.25 -1.12 -0.58
CA ILE A 595 17.00 -1.44 -1.81
C ILE A 595 17.27 -0.21 -2.67
N THR A 596 18.38 -0.21 -3.40
CA THR A 596 18.62 0.71 -4.53
C THR A 596 18.31 0.00 -5.83
N VAL A 597 17.42 0.58 -6.65
CA VAL A 597 17.01 0.07 -7.95
C VAL A 597 17.48 1.03 -9.04
N ASN A 598 18.06 0.48 -10.10
CA ASN A 598 18.41 1.26 -11.29
C ASN A 598 17.18 1.42 -12.19
N ASP A 599 17.07 2.55 -12.88
CA ASP A 599 16.00 2.72 -13.87
C ASP A 599 16.10 1.62 -14.95
N PRO A 600 15.01 0.89 -15.25
CA PRO A 600 15.05 -0.24 -16.17
C PRO A 600 15.39 0.14 -17.62
N LEU A 601 15.20 1.41 -18.02
CA LEU A 601 15.52 1.90 -19.36
C LEU A 601 16.87 2.60 -19.40
N LEU A 602 17.17 3.47 -18.43
CA LEU A 602 18.37 4.29 -18.42
C LEU A 602 19.58 3.63 -17.72
N GLY A 603 19.34 2.59 -16.91
CA GLY A 603 20.39 1.89 -16.16
C GLY A 603 20.92 2.71 -14.98
N SER A 604 22.07 2.28 -14.45
CA SER A 604 22.64 2.86 -13.22
C SER A 604 23.22 4.26 -13.43
N VAL A 605 23.37 5.03 -12.35
CA VAL A 605 24.06 6.33 -12.36
C VAL A 605 25.48 6.23 -12.97
N VAL A 606 26.21 5.15 -12.68
CA VAL A 606 27.56 4.92 -13.22
C VAL A 606 27.55 4.65 -14.74
N SER A 607 26.42 4.14 -15.25
CA SER A 607 26.19 3.87 -16.67
C SER A 607 25.54 5.06 -17.40
N GLY A 608 25.40 6.22 -16.76
CA GLY A 608 24.76 7.40 -17.34
C GLY A 608 23.25 7.52 -17.08
N GLY A 609 22.70 6.72 -16.16
CA GLY A 609 21.27 6.63 -15.88
C GLY A 609 20.83 7.18 -14.52
N ILE A 610 19.82 6.52 -13.94
CA ILE A 610 19.07 6.95 -12.75
C ILE A 610 18.98 5.82 -11.73
N GLN A 611 18.97 6.17 -10.45
CA GLN A 611 18.72 5.28 -9.32
C GLN A 611 17.58 5.78 -8.44
N ARG A 612 16.92 4.83 -7.78
CA ARG A 612 15.82 5.03 -6.82
C ARG A 612 16.04 4.16 -5.61
N ASP A 613 15.93 4.74 -4.43
CA ASP A 613 16.06 4.04 -3.16
C ASP A 613 14.68 3.82 -2.56
N PHE A 614 14.38 2.59 -2.15
CA PHE A 614 13.13 2.21 -1.50
C PHE A 614 13.39 1.71 -0.09
N ASP A 615 12.43 1.94 0.80
CA ASP A 615 12.34 1.32 2.12
C ASP A 615 10.90 1.49 2.62
N ASP A 616 10.01 0.65 2.10
CA ASP A 616 8.57 0.86 2.28
C ASP A 616 8.10 0.50 3.69
N LEU A 617 8.74 -0.43 4.41
CA LEU A 617 8.41 -0.70 5.82
C LEU A 617 8.79 0.49 6.71
N GLN A 618 9.99 1.06 6.54
CA GLN A 618 10.37 2.25 7.31
C GLN A 618 9.43 3.43 7.01
N ARG A 619 9.01 3.59 5.74
CA ARG A 619 8.01 4.59 5.32
C ARG A 619 6.70 4.41 6.08
N ARG A 620 6.15 3.19 6.04
CA ARG A 620 4.89 2.82 6.71
C ARG A 620 4.99 3.00 8.22
N GLY A 621 6.11 2.60 8.82
CA GLY A 621 6.40 2.75 10.24
C GLY A 621 6.36 4.21 10.69
N GLN A 622 7.00 5.11 9.96
CA GLN A 622 6.96 6.54 10.28
C GLN A 622 5.54 7.12 10.16
N ILE A 623 4.72 6.64 9.21
CA ILE A 623 3.31 7.04 9.11
C ILE A 623 2.50 6.54 10.31
N VAL A 624 2.65 5.27 10.70
CA VAL A 624 1.98 4.70 11.89
C VAL A 624 2.41 5.46 13.16
N GLN A 625 3.70 5.76 13.29
CA GLN A 625 4.24 6.54 14.40
C GLN A 625 3.62 7.94 14.46
N ASP A 626 3.53 8.63 13.32
CA ASP A 626 2.92 9.95 13.21
C ASP A 626 1.42 9.88 13.55
N PHE A 627 0.66 8.90 13.05
CA PHE A 627 -0.76 8.74 13.39
C PHE A 627 -0.98 8.52 14.89
N ALA A 628 -0.19 7.65 15.53
CA ALA A 628 -0.35 7.34 16.94
C ALA A 628 -0.03 8.54 17.85
N THR A 629 0.89 9.41 17.43
CA THR A 629 1.45 10.47 18.30
C THR A 629 0.85 11.84 18.03
N LYS A 630 0.65 12.21 16.76
CA LYS A 630 0.10 13.51 16.38
C LYS A 630 -1.39 13.57 16.72
N GLN A 631 -1.89 14.76 16.98
CA GLN A 631 -3.30 14.96 17.33
C GLN A 631 -4.13 15.26 16.09
N CYS A 632 -5.37 14.78 16.10
CA CYS A 632 -6.32 15.02 15.02
C CYS A 632 -6.87 16.44 15.03
N SER A 633 -7.22 16.92 16.22
CA SER A 633 -7.83 18.24 16.36
C SER A 633 -6.84 19.37 16.11
N GLY A 634 -7.34 20.48 15.57
CA GLY A 634 -6.52 21.63 15.19
C GLY A 634 -5.61 21.38 13.99
N GLY A 635 -5.72 20.25 13.30
CA GLY A 635 -4.91 19.96 12.11
C GLY A 635 -3.46 19.56 12.42
N LEU A 636 -3.12 19.26 13.67
CA LEU A 636 -1.76 18.87 14.12
C LEU A 636 -1.19 17.68 13.32
N ILE A 637 -2.05 16.75 12.91
CA ILE A 637 -1.71 15.63 12.04
C ILE A 637 -1.14 16.04 10.67
N PHE A 638 -1.51 17.23 10.17
CA PHE A 638 -1.03 17.75 8.87
C PHE A 638 0.37 18.33 8.93
N ASN A 639 0.97 18.48 10.12
CA ASN A 639 2.39 18.79 10.23
C ASN A 639 3.27 17.61 9.78
N SER A 640 2.70 16.44 9.50
CA SER A 640 3.42 15.32 8.93
C SER A 640 3.61 15.46 7.41
N SER A 641 4.86 15.64 7.00
CA SER A 641 5.22 15.67 5.58
C SER A 641 4.88 14.36 4.87
N ILE A 642 5.05 13.22 5.55
CA ILE A 642 4.82 11.88 4.99
C ILE A 642 3.33 11.52 4.90
N ILE A 643 2.50 12.00 5.83
CA ILE A 643 1.02 11.86 5.73
C ILE A 643 0.49 12.81 4.65
N SER A 644 0.99 14.04 4.58
CA SER A 644 0.55 15.03 3.57
C SER A 644 0.98 14.66 2.14
N ALA A 645 2.08 13.89 2.00
CA ALA A 645 2.56 13.31 0.74
C ALA A 645 2.06 11.88 0.50
N SER A 646 1.15 11.37 1.32
CA SER A 646 0.57 10.04 1.11
C SER A 646 -0.14 9.99 -0.24
N LEU A 647 0.29 9.08 -1.09
CA LEU A 647 -0.25 8.87 -2.43
C LEU A 647 -1.76 8.65 -2.33
N PRO A 648 -2.56 9.08 -3.33
CA PRO A 648 -3.91 8.56 -3.41
C PRO A 648 -3.82 7.03 -3.43
N SER A 649 -4.47 6.33 -2.49
CA SER A 649 -4.86 4.94 -2.69
C SER A 649 -5.69 4.92 -3.98
N MET A 650 -5.06 4.49 -5.06
CA MET A 650 -5.71 4.35 -6.36
C MET A 650 -6.11 2.89 -6.63
N PHE A 651 -5.84 2.02 -5.66
CA PHE A 651 -5.99 0.56 -5.71
C PHE A 651 -7.23 0.03 -4.98
N THR A 652 -8.12 0.91 -4.53
CA THR A 652 -9.34 0.55 -3.79
C THR A 652 -10.56 0.94 -4.64
N HIS A 653 -11.60 0.09 -4.61
CA HIS A 653 -12.86 0.26 -5.35
C HIS A 653 -13.67 1.48 -4.90
#